data_AF-A0A1Q3SNI9-F1
#
_entry.id   AF-A0A1Q3SNI9-F1
#
_cell.length_a   1.000
_cell.length_b   1.000
_cell.length_c   1.000
_cell.angle_alpha   90.00
_cell.angle_beta   90.00
_cell.angle_gamma   90.00
#
_symmetry.space_group_name_H-M   'P 1'
#
loop_
_entity.id
_entity.type
_entity.pdbx_description
1 polymer ?
#
loop_
_entity_poly.entity_id
_entity_poly.type
_entity_poly.pdbx_seq_one_letter_code
_entity_poly.pdbx_strand_id
1 'polypeptide(L)'
;MEFKMEELSVSTQENEAFVWMQGRLVDLLLRNFEGHFQRLFDEQSGSVEKFAHPAMQTYNEMAVLYYLREELFEEILPLIKRKLSFTAPQVRLVEELPARGRIDWVRTAAASWSTFPDEPPTQVQTNQRNRHFATPENLLTVCTLLEYQAQTQDLLDRLSLGDASAKLRHPLNEIVDRCRRELGFLQFAELLPQANRTLAGYTERTVEELEETVETNLQNSYNPAYARLLEWRSRLKNLRLLDRENSRQDTFMLGADPQRDNYLYQVWLFYEIGDYLHRQGHLVEANYGQMELRYRWGEPGQLTEYRLQHDQAIAVAPAYWQSAPGVRPDFYIHRANPQTVKDETGKVLWHAPGYVLDAKYYKPRGTLKAPSSPVKRMIADLQLTGERYGALLFAFQEGKIKASLLPGDREEESGETLRKSLENDNGQLYQISPLADRAQYIQPDLEIKLWRLRPKAGAAPEFDAVIESLLETAHDNLQEPVEIKCRAIFFDRLTANAHRQMTQIADLTRRDGRVWSVTNLDDLVLCPKPHVAPWRMDMVSVASDCCKNPRLCHIMSNPAPNKITPPVRLVALKDIQKAIQSASIDAKDEAEVIRLATEQVEVIVERYRDLIKPDLKHYDTWLQQEIGAVFFTTPLLTDKQRDTVRLACFLREQIKFVNATNYAGPALLFSGVLEELVRNTVYQKTSLRTTPQKEKTLGGVVFKKFDVQYDVKSQGLWQDAIGKYIRYTISDWLDDLFHVKNFRNTAAHEANLSQIEFDKLLVRLIGDKTTPIGVFNGLLSAWKGM
;
A
#
# COMPACT_ATOMS: atom_id res chain seq x y z
N MET A 1 9.62 28.15 -52.44
CA MET A 1 8.54 27.66 -51.55
C MET A 1 9.10 27.69 -50.15
N GLU A 2 8.91 28.83 -49.48
CA GLU A 2 9.46 29.10 -48.15
C GLU A 2 8.71 28.25 -47.12
N PHE A 3 9.46 27.47 -46.34
CA PHE A 3 8.95 26.83 -45.14
C PHE A 3 8.68 27.94 -44.10
N LYS A 4 7.41 28.27 -43.89
CA LYS A 4 6.98 28.97 -42.69
C LYS A 4 7.26 28.06 -41.48
N MET A 5 8.33 28.34 -40.77
CA MET A 5 8.44 27.98 -39.35
C MET A 5 7.36 28.76 -38.61
N GLU A 6 6.23 28.12 -38.33
CA GLU A 6 5.31 28.61 -37.29
C GLU A 6 6.03 28.47 -35.94
N GLU A 7 6.47 29.60 -35.41
CA GLU A 7 6.96 29.72 -34.04
C GLU A 7 5.94 29.15 -33.06
N LEU A 8 6.40 28.19 -32.24
CA LEU A 8 5.66 27.63 -31.11
C LEU A 8 5.33 28.73 -30.09
N SER A 9 4.16 29.35 -30.23
CA SER A 9 3.61 30.17 -29.15
C SER A 9 3.18 29.26 -28.00
N VAL A 10 4.03 29.10 -26.97
CA VAL A 10 3.63 28.53 -25.67
C VAL A 10 2.45 29.35 -25.15
N SER A 11 1.38 28.70 -24.69
CA SER A 11 0.20 29.43 -24.24
C SER A 11 0.54 30.28 -23.00
N THR A 12 -0.01 31.49 -22.90
CA THR A 12 0.21 32.41 -21.74
C THR A 12 -0.05 31.70 -20.41
N GLN A 13 -1.03 30.79 -20.40
CA GLN A 13 -1.44 30.00 -19.25
C GLN A 13 -0.41 28.95 -18.78
N GLU A 14 0.31 28.32 -19.71
CA GLU A 14 1.40 27.39 -19.38
C GLU A 14 2.55 28.17 -18.75
N ASN A 15 2.96 29.28 -19.38
CA ASN A 15 4.03 30.13 -18.84
C ASN A 15 3.70 30.66 -17.43
N GLU A 16 2.47 31.14 -17.19
CA GLU A 16 2.04 31.59 -15.86
C GLU A 16 2.08 30.48 -14.81
N ALA A 17 1.62 29.28 -15.15
CA ALA A 17 1.64 28.13 -14.26
C ALA A 17 3.06 27.65 -13.95
N PHE A 18 3.96 27.68 -14.95
CA PHE A 18 5.37 27.36 -14.78
C PHE A 18 6.04 28.30 -13.76
N VAL A 19 5.83 29.60 -13.98
CA VAL A 19 6.35 30.67 -13.14
C VAL A 19 5.85 30.51 -11.71
N TRP A 20 4.55 30.33 -11.53
CA TRP A 20 3.99 30.09 -10.19
C TRP A 20 4.57 28.83 -9.51
N MET A 21 4.70 27.73 -10.26
CA MET A 21 5.25 26.47 -9.77
C MET A 21 6.67 26.64 -9.21
N GLN A 22 7.53 27.40 -9.91
CA GLN A 22 8.89 27.71 -9.43
C GLN A 22 8.89 28.52 -8.13
N GLY A 23 8.11 29.60 -8.06
CA GLY A 23 8.01 30.42 -6.84
C GLY A 23 7.45 29.62 -5.66
N ARG A 24 6.46 28.76 -5.91
CA ARG A 24 5.88 27.88 -4.90
C ARG A 24 6.84 26.77 -4.46
N LEU A 25 7.64 26.21 -5.36
CA LEU A 25 8.67 25.24 -4.98
C LEU A 25 9.73 25.86 -4.07
N VAL A 26 10.18 27.09 -4.36
CA VAL A 26 11.07 27.86 -3.46
C VAL A 26 10.44 27.99 -2.08
N ASP A 27 9.17 28.38 -2.03
CA ASP A 27 8.41 28.51 -0.78
C ASP A 27 8.36 27.19 0.01
N LEU A 28 8.04 26.07 -0.63
CA LEU A 28 8.00 24.74 0.00
C LEU A 28 9.36 24.29 0.54
N LEU A 29 10.43 24.51 -0.25
CA LEU A 29 11.79 24.15 0.13
C LEU A 29 12.27 24.97 1.32
N LEU A 30 12.04 26.28 1.33
CA LEU A 30 12.48 27.15 2.42
C LEU A 30 11.68 26.94 3.71
N ARG A 31 10.38 26.63 3.61
CA ARG A 31 9.55 26.36 4.80
C ARG A 31 9.93 25.10 5.54
N ASN A 32 10.30 24.06 4.79
CA ASN A 32 10.31 22.71 5.33
C ASN A 32 11.64 21.98 5.07
N PHE A 33 12.44 22.33 4.04
CA PHE A 33 13.54 21.49 3.50
C PHE A 33 14.78 22.28 3.04
N GLU A 34 15.30 23.13 3.92
CA GLU A 34 16.45 24.02 3.72
C GLU A 34 17.67 23.36 3.02
N GLY A 35 18.09 22.16 3.44
CA GLY A 35 19.29 21.50 2.92
C GLY A 35 19.22 20.98 1.47
N HIS A 36 18.05 21.00 0.84
CA HIS A 36 17.88 20.61 -0.57
C HIS A 36 17.87 21.78 -1.54
N PHE A 37 17.76 23.01 -1.02
CA PHE A 37 17.66 24.21 -1.83
C PHE A 37 18.85 24.35 -2.79
N GLN A 38 20.08 24.21 -2.30
CA GLN A 38 21.31 24.32 -3.11
C GLN A 38 21.48 23.22 -4.16
N ARG A 39 20.80 22.06 -4.04
CA ARG A 39 20.90 20.97 -5.04
C ARG A 39 20.02 21.20 -6.26
N LEU A 40 18.97 21.99 -6.11
CA LEU A 40 17.93 22.19 -7.14
C LEU A 40 18.11 23.50 -7.90
N PHE A 41 18.87 24.45 -7.37
CA PHE A 41 19.11 25.76 -7.98
C PHE A 41 20.61 25.97 -8.28
N ASP A 42 20.94 26.27 -9.54
CA ASP A 42 22.28 26.63 -10.01
C ASP A 42 22.38 28.14 -10.31
N GLU A 43 23.61 28.69 -10.28
CA GLU A 43 23.88 30.10 -10.58
C GLU A 43 23.58 30.44 -12.04
N GLN A 44 22.73 31.44 -12.28
CA GLN A 44 22.50 32.02 -13.60
C GLN A 44 22.89 33.50 -13.64
N SER A 45 23.72 33.89 -14.60
CA SER A 45 24.05 35.29 -14.86
C SER A 45 22.95 35.89 -15.74
N GLY A 46 22.04 36.66 -15.16
CA GLY A 46 20.91 37.25 -15.90
C GLY A 46 21.32 38.46 -16.74
N SER A 47 20.85 38.51 -18.00
CA SER A 47 20.74 39.74 -18.77
C SER A 47 19.51 40.55 -18.37
N VAL A 48 19.62 41.87 -18.51
CA VAL A 48 18.81 42.92 -17.88
C VAL A 48 17.35 43.00 -18.40
N GLU A 49 16.91 42.13 -19.29
CA GLU A 49 15.62 42.31 -20.00
C GLU A 49 14.46 41.41 -19.53
N LYS A 50 13.70 41.98 -18.59
CA LYS A 50 12.23 41.99 -18.44
C LYS A 50 11.43 40.73 -18.80
N PHE A 51 11.26 39.83 -17.83
CA PHE A 51 10.00 39.09 -17.60
C PHE A 51 9.68 38.91 -16.10
N ALA A 52 9.95 39.95 -15.29
CA ALA A 52 9.61 39.93 -13.88
C ALA A 52 8.08 40.02 -13.69
N HIS A 53 7.42 38.87 -13.59
CA HIS A 53 6.08 38.83 -13.00
C HIS A 53 6.21 39.37 -11.56
N PRO A 54 5.47 40.42 -11.14
CA PRO A 54 5.70 41.09 -9.85
C PRO A 54 5.69 40.14 -8.64
N ALA A 55 4.87 39.08 -8.69
CA ALA A 55 4.84 38.06 -7.64
C ALA A 55 6.13 37.22 -7.54
N MET A 56 6.88 37.04 -8.63
CA MET A 56 8.13 36.28 -8.65
C MET A 56 9.32 37.06 -8.14
N GLN A 57 9.26 38.39 -8.24
CA GLN A 57 10.34 39.23 -7.74
C GLN A 57 10.60 38.93 -6.26
N THR A 58 9.54 38.82 -5.45
CA THR A 58 9.64 38.45 -4.03
C THR A 58 10.25 37.05 -3.83
N TYR A 59 9.84 36.04 -4.61
CA TYR A 59 10.39 34.68 -4.48
C TYR A 59 11.84 34.59 -4.95
N ASN A 60 12.21 35.34 -5.99
CA ASN A 60 13.57 35.41 -6.50
C ASN A 60 14.50 36.15 -5.53
N GLU A 61 14.07 37.29 -4.99
CA GLU A 61 14.78 38.01 -3.93
C GLU A 61 15.00 37.08 -2.72
N MET A 62 13.97 36.36 -2.29
CA MET A 62 14.06 35.39 -1.20
C MET A 62 15.05 34.25 -1.51
N ALA A 63 14.96 33.68 -2.71
CA ALA A 63 15.85 32.62 -3.17
C ALA A 63 17.32 33.06 -3.18
N VAL A 64 17.61 34.25 -3.74
CA VAL A 64 18.96 34.81 -3.84
C VAL A 64 19.54 35.12 -2.46
N LEU A 65 18.76 35.77 -1.59
CA LEU A 65 19.19 36.07 -0.23
C LEU A 65 19.56 34.78 0.52
N TYR A 66 18.74 33.74 0.40
CA TYR A 66 19.01 32.46 1.06
C TYR A 66 20.19 31.70 0.43
N TYR A 67 20.29 31.67 -0.90
CA TYR A 67 21.36 30.99 -1.63
C TYR A 67 22.75 31.51 -1.23
N LEU A 68 22.89 32.83 -1.11
CA LEU A 68 24.14 33.52 -0.81
C LEU A 68 24.52 33.49 0.69
N ARG A 69 23.62 33.02 1.56
CA ARG A 69 23.78 33.00 3.03
C ARG A 69 25.04 32.26 3.46
N GLU A 70 25.18 31.01 3.02
CA GLU A 70 26.21 30.11 3.53
C GLU A 70 27.61 30.54 3.09
N GLU A 71 27.76 30.97 1.85
CA GLU A 71 29.02 31.51 1.36
C GLU A 71 29.48 32.72 2.18
N LEU A 72 28.57 33.65 2.49
CA LEU A 72 28.92 34.83 3.29
C LEU A 72 29.35 34.43 4.72
N PHE A 73 28.53 33.65 5.42
CA PHE A 73 28.72 33.38 6.84
C PHE A 73 29.74 32.29 7.15
N GLU A 74 29.82 31.23 6.35
CA GLU A 74 30.68 30.07 6.63
C GLU A 74 32.03 30.15 5.91
N GLU A 75 32.11 30.86 4.77
CA GLU A 75 33.35 30.94 3.98
C GLU A 75 34.02 32.31 4.02
N ILE A 76 33.30 33.40 3.72
CA ILE A 76 33.90 34.73 3.54
C ILE A 76 34.21 35.39 4.88
N LEU A 77 33.21 35.57 5.74
CA LEU A 77 33.36 36.30 7.01
C LEU A 77 34.38 35.67 7.97
N PRO A 78 34.45 34.34 8.14
CA PRO A 78 35.45 33.72 9.02
C PRO A 78 36.88 34.00 8.55
N LEU A 79 37.12 34.06 7.23
CA LEU A 79 38.43 34.39 6.68
C LEU A 79 38.78 35.88 6.88
N ILE A 80 37.81 36.79 6.76
CA ILE A 80 37.99 38.21 7.06
C ILE A 80 38.31 38.41 8.55
N LYS A 81 37.53 37.79 9.45
CA LYS A 81 37.74 37.88 10.90
C LYS A 81 39.10 37.34 11.35
N ARG A 82 39.60 36.28 10.70
CA ARG A 82 40.94 35.72 10.97
C ARG A 82 42.07 36.68 10.57
N LYS A 83 41.88 37.48 9.51
CA LYS A 83 42.91 38.37 8.97
C LYS A 83 42.31 39.69 8.47
N LEU A 84 41.97 40.56 9.41
CA LEU A 84 41.48 41.90 9.11
C LEU A 84 42.52 42.74 8.38
N SER A 85 42.07 43.55 7.43
CA SER A 85 42.88 44.62 6.85
C SER A 85 43.19 45.64 7.94
N PHE A 86 44.43 46.13 7.97
CA PHE A 86 44.82 47.20 8.88
C PHE A 86 45.73 48.17 8.15
N THR A 87 45.50 49.46 8.39
CA THR A 87 46.46 50.50 8.05
C THR A 87 47.19 50.91 9.32
N ALA A 88 48.49 51.20 9.20
CA ALA A 88 49.30 51.68 10.32
C ALA A 88 49.77 53.11 10.05
N PRO A 89 48.84 54.09 9.96
CA PRO A 89 49.23 55.49 9.77
C PRO A 89 50.14 55.93 10.91
N GLN A 90 51.17 56.71 10.58
CA GLN A 90 52.02 57.33 11.59
C GLN A 90 51.25 58.49 12.21
N VAL A 91 50.78 58.28 13.44
CA VAL A 91 50.12 59.33 14.22
C VAL A 91 51.15 59.96 15.15
N ARG A 92 51.18 61.29 15.15
CA ARG A 92 51.99 62.09 16.07
C ARG A 92 51.19 62.30 17.35
N LEU A 93 51.76 61.90 18.47
CA LEU A 93 51.17 62.08 19.80
C LEU A 93 52.14 62.84 20.69
N VAL A 94 51.60 63.60 21.64
CA VAL A 94 52.36 64.19 22.75
C VAL A 94 52.09 63.31 23.96
N GLU A 95 53.14 62.71 24.53
CA GLU A 95 53.02 61.74 25.62
C GLU A 95 53.92 62.14 26.79
N GLU A 96 53.48 61.86 28.03
CA GLU A 96 54.37 61.92 29.20
C GLU A 96 55.25 60.68 29.26
N LEU A 97 56.47 60.83 29.80
CA LEU A 97 57.40 59.71 29.96
C LEU A 97 56.90 58.71 31.02
N PRO A 98 57.03 57.38 30.81
CA PRO A 98 57.71 56.72 29.69
C PRO A 98 56.82 56.59 28.44
N ALA A 99 57.35 57.04 27.29
CA ALA A 99 56.65 56.97 26.02
C ALA A 99 56.65 55.56 25.40
N ARG A 100 55.60 55.23 24.65
CA ARG A 100 55.41 53.90 24.03
C ARG A 100 55.98 53.80 22.60
N GLY A 101 56.24 54.93 21.95
CA GLY A 101 56.68 55.00 20.54
C GLY A 101 58.09 55.54 20.32
N ARG A 102 58.49 55.68 19.06
CA ARG A 102 59.76 56.35 18.71
C ARG A 102 59.61 57.85 18.95
N ILE A 103 60.41 58.38 19.87
CA ILE A 103 60.47 59.82 20.18
C ILE A 103 61.09 60.58 19.00
N ASP A 104 60.41 61.63 18.54
CA ASP A 104 60.96 62.63 17.63
C ASP A 104 61.71 63.68 18.45
N TRP A 105 63.01 63.42 18.68
CA TRP A 105 63.86 64.27 19.50
C TRP A 105 64.02 65.69 18.94
N VAL A 106 63.99 65.86 17.61
CA VAL A 106 64.17 67.17 16.98
C VAL A 106 63.00 68.08 17.35
N ARG A 107 61.77 67.56 17.22
CA ARG A 107 60.57 68.33 17.56
C ARG A 107 60.33 68.45 19.06
N THR A 108 60.64 67.41 19.81
CA THR A 108 60.55 67.43 21.28
C THR A 108 61.51 68.46 21.87
N ALA A 109 62.75 68.51 21.38
CA ALA A 109 63.72 69.52 21.80
C ALA A 109 63.25 70.92 21.43
N ALA A 110 62.75 71.14 20.21
CA ALA A 110 62.23 72.45 19.80
C ALA A 110 61.06 72.94 20.66
N ALA A 111 60.12 72.06 21.01
CA ALA A 111 58.97 72.39 21.85
C ALA A 111 59.33 72.56 23.34
N SER A 112 60.28 71.77 23.86
CA SER A 112 60.78 71.93 25.23
C SER A 112 61.61 73.20 25.36
N TRP A 113 62.46 73.51 24.38
CA TRP A 113 63.32 74.69 24.37
C TRP A 113 62.54 76.01 24.47
N SER A 114 61.35 76.08 23.87
CA SER A 114 60.50 77.27 23.95
C SER A 114 59.83 77.46 25.31
N THR A 115 59.73 76.40 26.12
CA THR A 115 58.86 76.37 27.30
C THR A 115 59.66 76.20 28.59
N PHE A 116 60.67 75.33 28.59
CA PHE A 116 61.59 75.03 29.69
C PHE A 116 62.99 74.73 29.12
N PRO A 117 63.83 75.75 28.86
CA PRO A 117 65.10 75.60 28.13
C PRO A 117 66.18 74.80 28.89
N ASP A 118 66.14 74.78 30.22
CA ASP A 118 67.16 74.13 31.07
C ASP A 118 66.66 72.88 31.81
N GLU A 119 65.44 72.41 31.51
CA GLU A 119 64.84 71.23 32.14
C GLU A 119 64.64 70.09 31.12
N PRO A 120 64.79 68.82 31.53
CA PRO A 120 64.48 67.70 30.64
C PRO A 120 62.99 67.69 30.27
N PRO A 121 62.63 67.38 29.01
CA PRO A 121 61.24 67.38 28.56
C PRO A 121 60.42 66.35 29.31
N THR A 122 59.38 66.79 30.02
CA THR A 122 58.39 65.92 30.70
C THR A 122 57.39 65.31 29.72
N GLN A 123 57.14 66.00 28.60
CA GLN A 123 56.31 65.53 27.48
C GLN A 123 57.16 65.40 26.21
N VAL A 124 57.03 64.26 25.53
CA VAL A 124 57.76 63.92 24.32
C VAL A 124 56.80 63.77 23.14
N GLN A 125 57.21 64.25 21.96
CA GLN A 125 56.48 63.99 20.73
C GLN A 125 56.88 62.63 20.19
N THR A 126 55.95 61.69 20.09
CA THR A 126 56.20 60.34 19.59
C THR A 126 55.49 60.08 18.27
N ASN A 127 56.16 59.33 17.39
CA ASN A 127 55.55 58.77 16.19
C ASN A 127 55.13 57.33 16.52
N GLN A 128 53.82 57.12 16.67
CA GLN A 128 53.25 55.79 16.88
C GLN A 128 52.59 55.27 15.61
N ARG A 129 52.79 53.98 15.35
CA ARG A 129 52.04 53.24 14.33
C ARG A 129 50.89 52.53 15.03
N ASN A 130 49.74 53.21 15.12
CA ASN A 130 48.54 52.58 15.65
C ASN A 130 47.86 51.81 14.52
N ARG A 131 47.54 50.54 14.78
CA ARG A 131 46.76 49.74 13.82
C ARG A 131 45.34 50.29 13.80
N HIS A 132 44.99 50.93 12.70
CA HIS A 132 43.63 51.37 12.43
C HIS A 132 42.91 50.31 11.61
N PHE A 133 41.77 49.85 12.14
CA PHE A 133 40.91 48.87 11.48
C PHE A 133 39.86 49.54 10.58
N ALA A 134 39.78 50.86 10.58
CA ALA A 134 38.95 51.67 9.68
C ALA A 134 39.54 51.75 8.27
N THR A 135 39.80 50.61 7.66
CA THR A 135 40.23 50.52 6.26
C THR A 135 39.01 50.41 5.34
N PRO A 136 39.13 50.77 4.06
CA PRO A 136 38.03 50.62 3.09
C PRO A 136 37.49 49.18 3.02
N GLU A 137 38.36 48.17 3.17
CA GLU A 137 37.96 46.76 3.06
C GLU A 137 37.09 46.31 4.25
N ASN A 138 37.44 46.72 5.47
CA ASN A 138 36.64 46.42 6.67
C ASN A 138 35.35 47.23 6.69
N LEU A 139 35.40 48.51 6.26
CA LEU A 139 34.22 49.36 6.15
C LEU A 139 33.22 48.75 5.15
N LEU A 140 33.69 48.30 3.98
CA LEU A 140 32.86 47.62 2.99
C LEU A 140 32.22 46.33 3.54
N THR A 141 32.94 45.56 4.37
CA THR A 141 32.40 44.37 5.03
C THR A 141 31.21 44.73 5.94
N VAL A 142 31.35 45.78 6.74
CA VAL A 142 30.28 46.26 7.64
C VAL A 142 29.10 46.83 6.85
N CYS A 143 29.34 47.61 5.79
CA CYS A 143 28.29 48.07 4.89
C CYS A 143 27.54 46.90 4.26
N THR A 144 28.24 45.84 3.85
CA THR A 144 27.63 44.62 3.28
C THR A 144 26.68 43.94 4.24
N LEU A 145 27.08 43.76 5.50
CA LEU A 145 26.25 43.15 6.53
C LEU A 145 24.99 43.99 6.83
N LEU A 146 25.13 45.32 6.86
CA LEU A 146 24.01 46.23 7.08
C LEU A 146 23.04 46.25 5.89
N GLU A 147 23.54 46.28 4.65
CA GLU A 147 22.71 46.22 3.44
C GLU A 147 21.97 44.87 3.33
N TYR A 148 22.67 43.77 3.55
CA TYR A 148 22.08 42.43 3.51
C TYR A 148 21.03 42.24 4.61
N GLN A 149 21.30 42.77 5.82
CA GLN A 149 20.31 42.83 6.90
C GLN A 149 19.09 43.67 6.51
N ALA A 150 19.30 44.87 5.96
CA ALA A 150 18.22 45.78 5.58
C ALA A 150 17.34 45.20 4.46
N GLN A 151 17.94 44.61 3.42
CA GLN A 151 17.22 43.94 2.34
C GLN A 151 16.39 42.74 2.85
N THR A 152 16.96 41.95 3.77
CA THR A 152 16.25 40.82 4.38
C THR A 152 15.10 41.30 5.26
N GLN A 153 15.29 42.39 6.02
CA GLN A 153 14.26 42.98 6.87
C GLN A 153 13.13 43.61 6.04
N ASP A 154 13.43 44.32 4.95
CA ASP A 154 12.43 44.86 4.03
C ASP A 154 11.57 43.74 3.43
N LEU A 155 12.17 42.63 3.04
CA LEU A 155 11.45 41.46 2.55
C LEU A 155 10.53 40.86 3.64
N LEU A 156 11.02 40.74 4.88
CA LEU A 156 10.22 40.28 6.03
C LEU A 156 9.02 41.20 6.31
N ASP A 157 9.21 42.51 6.19
CA ASP A 157 8.17 43.52 6.41
C ASP A 157 7.11 43.45 5.30
N ARG A 158 7.53 43.31 4.03
CA ARG A 158 6.63 43.06 2.89
C ARG A 158 5.84 41.76 3.04
N LEU A 159 6.47 40.69 3.49
CA LEU A 159 5.81 39.39 3.74
C LEU A 159 4.86 39.43 4.95
N SER A 160 5.06 40.34 5.90
CA SER A 160 4.21 40.48 7.09
C SER A 160 2.84 41.08 6.80
N LEU A 161 2.70 41.78 5.67
CA LEU A 161 1.43 42.34 5.18
C LEU A 161 0.57 41.32 4.42
N GLY A 162 1.10 40.13 4.12
CA GLY A 162 0.39 39.02 3.47
C GLY A 162 0.19 37.82 4.41
N ASP A 163 -0.99 37.19 4.34
CA ASP A 163 -1.41 36.07 5.22
C ASP A 163 -0.60 34.76 5.01
N ALA A 164 0.33 34.73 4.05
CA ALA A 164 0.74 33.47 3.44
C ALA A 164 1.90 32.73 4.12
N SER A 165 2.66 33.28 5.09
CA SER A 165 3.72 32.45 5.70
C SER A 165 4.37 32.93 7.00
N ALA A 166 3.87 32.45 8.14
CA ALA A 166 4.60 32.54 9.41
C ALA A 166 5.90 31.69 9.40
N LYS A 167 5.96 30.61 8.60
CA LYS A 167 7.10 29.67 8.54
C LYS A 167 8.28 30.20 7.71
N LEU A 168 8.04 30.92 6.61
CA LEU A 168 9.12 31.57 5.84
C LEU A 168 9.87 32.64 6.63
N ARG A 169 9.28 33.16 7.72
CA ARG A 169 9.94 34.14 8.57
C ARG A 169 11.14 33.56 9.30
N HIS A 170 11.15 32.26 9.59
CA HIS A 170 12.23 31.65 10.37
C HIS A 170 13.59 31.67 9.63
N PRO A 171 13.72 31.18 8.39
CA PRO A 171 14.97 31.27 7.63
C PRO A 171 15.49 32.71 7.44
N LEU A 172 14.58 33.66 7.15
CA LEU A 172 14.95 35.07 6.96
C LEU A 172 15.33 35.76 8.27
N ASN A 173 14.63 35.46 9.38
CA ASN A 173 15.01 35.93 10.71
C ASN A 173 16.39 35.40 11.11
N GLU A 174 16.71 34.15 10.74
CA GLU A 174 18.04 33.59 11.01
C GLU A 174 19.15 34.40 10.31
N ILE A 175 18.94 34.83 9.08
CA ILE A 175 19.87 35.72 8.36
C ILE A 175 20.05 37.03 9.12
N VAL A 176 18.94 37.68 9.52
CA VAL A 176 18.98 38.94 10.28
C VAL A 176 19.72 38.77 11.61
N ASP A 177 19.46 37.69 12.35
CA ASP A 177 20.09 37.42 13.63
C ASP A 177 21.56 37.02 13.49
N ARG A 178 21.94 36.32 12.41
CA ARG A 178 23.34 36.10 12.04
C ARG A 178 24.04 37.42 11.74
N CYS A 179 23.47 38.31 10.92
CA CYS A 179 24.01 39.66 10.68
C CYS A 179 24.22 40.44 12.00
N ARG A 180 23.23 40.44 12.90
CA ARG A 180 23.36 41.11 14.22
C ARG A 180 24.50 40.56 15.06
N ARG A 181 24.64 39.22 15.13
CA ARG A 181 25.74 38.57 15.86
C ARG A 181 27.09 38.91 15.26
N GLU A 182 27.20 38.90 13.94
CA GLU A 182 28.43 39.22 13.23
C GLU A 182 28.84 40.68 13.43
N LEU A 183 27.88 41.62 13.38
CA LEU A 183 28.09 43.05 13.65
C LEU A 183 28.46 43.35 15.13
N GLY A 184 28.15 42.43 16.05
CA GLY A 184 28.56 42.50 17.46
C GLY A 184 30.04 42.19 17.70
N PHE A 185 30.79 41.78 16.67
CA PHE A 185 32.25 41.65 16.73
C PHE A 185 32.88 43.02 16.98
N LEU A 186 33.73 43.13 18.01
CA LEU A 186 34.23 44.40 18.54
C LEU A 186 34.79 45.34 17.45
N GLN A 187 35.60 44.82 16.54
CA GLN A 187 36.23 45.59 15.46
C GLN A 187 35.23 46.06 14.39
N PHE A 188 34.11 45.34 14.20
CA PHE A 188 33.03 45.79 13.31
C PHE A 188 32.11 46.79 14.01
N ALA A 189 31.87 46.62 15.31
CA ALA A 189 31.07 47.53 16.12
C ALA A 189 31.66 48.96 16.13
N GLU A 190 33.00 49.08 16.17
CA GLU A 190 33.70 50.38 16.08
C GLU A 190 33.47 51.10 14.74
N LEU A 191 33.19 50.37 13.66
CA LEU A 191 32.98 50.92 12.32
C LEU A 191 31.50 51.23 12.00
N LEU A 192 30.56 50.77 12.84
CA LEU A 192 29.12 50.98 12.64
C LEU A 192 28.72 52.45 12.42
N PRO A 193 29.23 53.44 13.19
CA PRO A 193 28.85 54.83 12.98
C PRO A 193 29.29 55.35 11.61
N GLN A 194 30.46 54.93 11.14
CA GLN A 194 31.01 55.33 9.84
C GLN A 194 30.28 54.63 8.69
N ALA A 195 29.99 53.33 8.82
CA ALA A 195 29.22 52.57 7.85
C ALA A 195 27.80 53.13 7.67
N ASN A 196 27.09 53.42 8.76
CA ASN A 196 25.76 54.02 8.71
C ASN A 196 25.75 55.40 8.04
N ARG A 197 26.77 56.24 8.28
CA ARG A 197 26.90 57.53 7.58
C ARG A 197 27.15 57.36 6.08
N THR A 198 27.89 56.31 5.71
CA THR A 198 28.17 55.96 4.31
C THR A 198 26.89 55.52 3.60
N LEU A 199 26.13 54.62 4.21
CA LEU A 199 24.85 54.14 3.68
C LEU A 199 23.80 55.24 3.57
N ALA A 200 23.78 56.19 4.51
CA ALA A 200 22.86 57.32 4.49
C ALA A 200 23.29 58.48 3.56
N GLY A 201 24.42 58.35 2.86
CA GLY A 201 24.92 59.37 1.92
C GLY A 201 25.45 60.65 2.59
N TYR A 202 25.78 60.59 3.89
CA TYR A 202 26.31 61.73 4.65
C TYR A 202 27.85 61.83 4.60
N THR A 203 28.51 60.96 3.85
CA THR A 203 29.96 60.96 3.61
C THR A 203 30.29 61.38 2.18
N GLU A 204 31.52 61.86 1.97
CA GLU A 204 32.04 62.19 0.64
C GLU A 204 32.20 60.98 -0.28
N ARG A 205 32.10 59.75 0.24
CA ARG A 205 32.26 58.51 -0.51
C ARG A 205 31.00 57.66 -0.50
N THR A 206 30.61 57.14 -1.67
CA THR A 206 29.50 56.16 -1.81
C THR A 206 29.98 54.72 -1.62
N VAL A 207 29.05 53.77 -1.56
CA VAL A 207 29.38 52.34 -1.45
C VAL A 207 30.04 51.83 -2.74
N GLU A 208 29.61 52.32 -3.89
CA GLU A 208 30.22 52.01 -5.20
C GLU A 208 31.67 52.51 -5.28
N GLU A 209 31.94 53.73 -4.80
CA GLU A 209 33.31 54.27 -4.73
C GLU A 209 34.19 53.51 -3.72
N LEU A 210 33.59 52.94 -2.67
CA LEU A 210 34.29 52.02 -1.75
C LEU A 210 34.60 50.67 -2.42
N GLU A 211 33.68 50.13 -3.24
CA GLU A 211 33.92 48.92 -4.03
C GLU A 211 35.12 49.12 -4.98
N GLU A 212 35.17 50.24 -5.72
CA GLU A 212 36.30 50.60 -6.61
C GLU A 212 37.63 50.79 -5.85
N THR A 213 37.57 51.45 -4.68
CA THR A 213 38.75 51.66 -3.83
C THR A 213 39.30 50.33 -3.32
N VAL A 214 38.42 49.41 -2.89
CA VAL A 214 38.81 48.08 -2.43
C VAL A 214 39.37 47.26 -3.59
N GLU A 215 38.74 47.27 -4.75
CA GLU A 215 39.22 46.58 -5.96
C GLU A 215 40.62 47.06 -6.37
N THR A 216 40.87 48.37 -6.31
CA THR A 216 42.20 48.95 -6.55
C THR A 216 43.22 48.50 -5.50
N ASN A 217 42.83 48.45 -4.22
CA ASN A 217 43.69 48.01 -3.13
C ASN A 217 43.97 46.50 -3.14
N LEU A 218 43.14 45.68 -3.79
CA LEU A 218 43.33 44.22 -3.87
C LEU A 218 44.66 43.84 -4.53
N GLN A 219 45.18 44.65 -5.45
CA GLN A 219 46.50 44.45 -6.07
C GLN A 219 47.64 44.43 -5.04
N ASN A 220 47.45 45.09 -3.89
CA ASN A 220 48.42 45.22 -2.81
C ASN A 220 47.99 44.49 -1.51
N SER A 221 46.82 43.82 -1.52
CA SER A 221 46.21 43.19 -0.35
C SER A 221 46.61 41.71 -0.22
N TYR A 222 46.76 41.24 1.01
CA TYR A 222 47.17 39.85 1.32
C TYR A 222 46.01 38.94 1.77
N ASN A 223 44.75 39.37 1.70
CA ASN A 223 43.59 38.55 2.07
C ASN A 223 42.64 38.33 0.88
N PRO A 224 42.55 37.12 0.31
CA PRO A 224 41.67 36.82 -0.83
C PRO A 224 40.18 36.91 -0.49
N ALA A 225 39.80 36.92 0.80
CA ALA A 225 38.41 36.98 1.21
C ALA A 225 37.71 38.29 0.81
N TYR A 226 38.43 39.40 0.68
CA TYR A 226 37.83 40.66 0.22
C TYR A 226 37.51 40.65 -1.29
N ALA A 227 38.28 39.90 -2.10
CA ALA A 227 37.95 39.68 -3.51
C ALA A 227 36.65 38.85 -3.64
N ARG A 228 36.54 37.79 -2.84
CA ARG A 228 35.30 36.99 -2.74
C ARG A 228 34.10 37.81 -2.25
N LEU A 229 34.32 38.75 -1.34
CA LEU A 229 33.27 39.66 -0.87
C LEU A 229 32.76 40.57 -2.00
N LEU A 230 33.64 41.12 -2.85
CA LEU A 230 33.22 41.92 -4.00
C LEU A 230 32.42 41.08 -5.01
N GLU A 231 32.89 39.86 -5.30
CA GLU A 231 32.17 38.91 -6.16
C GLU A 231 30.79 38.57 -5.60
N TRP A 232 30.71 38.28 -4.29
CA TRP A 232 29.46 38.02 -3.58
C TRP A 232 28.49 39.21 -3.66
N ARG A 233 28.98 40.45 -3.49
CA ARG A 233 28.16 41.67 -3.60
C ARG A 233 27.64 41.88 -5.02
N SER A 234 28.47 41.63 -6.03
CA SER A 234 28.05 41.66 -7.43
C SER A 234 26.94 40.63 -7.70
N ARG A 235 27.09 39.42 -7.15
CA ARG A 235 26.08 38.36 -7.23
C ARG A 235 24.80 38.75 -6.50
N LEU A 236 24.86 39.35 -5.31
CA LEU A 236 23.65 39.81 -4.62
C LEU A 236 22.83 40.80 -5.47
N LYS A 237 23.48 41.72 -6.20
CA LYS A 237 22.82 42.70 -7.07
C LYS A 237 22.24 42.04 -8.34
N ASN A 238 23.01 41.15 -8.97
CA ASN A 238 22.77 40.70 -10.35
C ASN A 238 22.24 39.26 -10.49
N LEU A 239 22.37 38.42 -9.45
CA LEU A 239 21.93 37.03 -9.50
C LEU A 239 20.41 36.99 -9.61
N ARG A 240 19.94 36.19 -10.57
CA ARG A 240 18.54 35.87 -10.75
C ARG A 240 18.46 34.36 -10.87
N LEU A 241 17.76 33.72 -9.95
CA LEU A 241 17.60 32.27 -9.91
C LEU A 241 16.31 31.81 -10.63
N LEU A 242 15.36 32.73 -10.85
CA LEU A 242 14.02 32.43 -11.37
C LEU A 242 13.64 33.18 -12.66
N ASP A 243 14.60 33.81 -13.36
CA ASP A 243 14.33 34.57 -14.61
C ASP A 243 14.53 33.72 -15.88
N ARG A 244 13.83 34.10 -16.96
CA ARG A 244 13.88 33.43 -18.28
C ARG A 244 14.61 34.30 -19.31
N GLU A 245 15.75 33.84 -19.84
CA GLU A 245 16.38 34.46 -21.02
C GLU A 245 15.86 33.85 -22.32
N ASN A 246 14.97 34.53 -23.04
CA ASN A 246 14.48 34.01 -24.33
C ASN A 246 15.53 34.03 -25.47
N SER A 247 16.74 34.58 -25.29
CA SER A 247 17.64 34.93 -26.40
C SER A 247 18.91 34.07 -26.55
N ARG A 248 19.20 33.11 -25.67
CA ARG A 248 20.38 32.24 -25.80
C ARG A 248 20.00 30.77 -25.80
N GLN A 249 20.05 30.17 -26.99
CA GLN A 249 19.75 28.75 -27.24
C GLN A 249 20.77 27.75 -26.63
N ASP A 250 21.90 28.21 -26.09
CA ASP A 250 23.01 27.32 -25.71
C ASP A 250 23.30 27.21 -24.21
N THR A 251 22.47 27.79 -23.33
CA THR A 251 22.62 27.60 -21.89
C THR A 251 21.42 26.89 -21.29
N PHE A 252 21.66 25.64 -20.92
CA PHE A 252 20.93 24.76 -20.00
C PHE A 252 19.85 25.46 -19.16
N MET A 253 18.64 25.61 -19.69
CA MET A 253 17.47 26.09 -18.94
C MET A 253 16.56 24.95 -18.48
N LEU A 254 16.04 25.04 -17.25
CA LEU A 254 14.71 24.51 -16.90
C LEU A 254 13.68 25.38 -17.64
N GLY A 255 12.79 24.81 -18.47
CA GLY A 255 11.84 25.59 -19.28
C GLY A 255 11.98 25.48 -20.80
N ALA A 256 13.11 24.96 -21.33
CA ALA A 256 13.34 24.84 -22.78
C ALA A 256 13.29 23.38 -23.29
N ASP A 257 13.39 22.43 -22.36
CA ASP A 257 13.38 21.00 -22.62
C ASP A 257 12.11 20.41 -21.98
N PRO A 258 11.18 19.84 -22.77
CA PRO A 258 10.00 19.15 -22.23
C PRO A 258 10.33 18.09 -21.17
N GLN A 259 11.55 17.53 -21.18
CA GLN A 259 12.02 16.60 -20.14
C GLN A 259 12.29 17.32 -18.81
N ARG A 260 12.88 18.52 -18.83
CA ARG A 260 13.16 19.31 -17.62
C ARG A 260 11.92 19.91 -17.02
N ASP A 261 10.96 20.33 -17.84
CA ASP A 261 9.67 20.86 -17.37
C ASP A 261 8.85 19.79 -16.66
N ASN A 262 8.87 18.57 -17.21
CA ASN A 262 8.30 17.40 -16.56
C ASN A 262 8.99 17.10 -15.23
N TYR A 263 10.32 17.13 -15.19
CA TYR A 263 11.06 16.87 -13.96
C TYR A 263 10.74 17.92 -12.88
N LEU A 264 10.75 19.21 -13.22
CA LEU A 264 10.38 20.27 -12.27
C LEU A 264 8.94 20.10 -11.75
N TYR A 265 8.02 19.74 -12.64
CA TYR A 265 6.64 19.46 -12.27
C TYR A 265 6.52 18.25 -11.33
N GLN A 266 7.31 17.20 -11.55
CA GLN A 266 7.37 16.04 -10.65
C GLN A 266 7.95 16.44 -9.28
N VAL A 267 9.06 17.17 -9.24
CA VAL A 267 9.67 17.63 -8.00
C VAL A 267 8.71 18.54 -7.23
N TRP A 268 8.08 19.51 -7.89
CA TRP A 268 7.07 20.36 -7.27
C TRP A 268 5.91 19.55 -6.68
N LEU A 269 5.37 18.60 -7.45
CA LEU A 269 4.28 17.76 -6.99
C LEU A 269 4.66 16.90 -5.77
N PHE A 270 5.90 16.37 -5.74
CA PHE A 270 6.43 15.64 -4.59
C PHE A 270 6.36 16.47 -3.30
N TYR A 271 6.89 17.70 -3.35
CA TYR A 271 6.93 18.60 -2.20
C TYR A 271 5.55 19.11 -1.79
N GLU A 272 4.65 19.33 -2.75
CA GLU A 272 3.26 19.69 -2.43
C GLU A 272 2.51 18.55 -1.72
N ILE A 273 2.65 17.31 -2.18
CA ILE A 273 2.05 16.15 -1.50
C ILE A 273 2.63 16.03 -0.08
N GLY A 274 3.94 16.22 0.08
CA GLY A 274 4.60 16.24 1.38
C GLY A 274 4.07 17.33 2.32
N ASP A 275 3.93 18.57 1.82
CA ASP A 275 3.38 19.68 2.60
C ASP A 275 1.91 19.46 2.98
N TYR A 276 1.10 18.96 2.04
CA TYR A 276 -0.29 18.58 2.30
C TYR A 276 -0.38 17.53 3.41
N LEU A 277 0.36 16.42 3.30
CA LEU A 277 0.41 15.36 4.31
C LEU A 277 0.90 15.87 5.67
N HIS A 278 1.85 16.79 5.68
CA HIS A 278 2.35 17.42 6.90
C HIS A 278 1.28 18.32 7.56
N ARG A 279 0.59 19.17 6.78
CA ARG A 279 -0.48 20.05 7.26
C ARG A 279 -1.66 19.27 7.84
N GLN A 280 -2.00 18.13 7.24
CA GLN A 280 -3.06 17.24 7.72
C GLN A 280 -2.62 16.31 8.87
N GLY A 281 -1.34 16.33 9.27
CA GLY A 281 -0.83 15.47 10.36
C GLY A 281 -0.71 13.99 10.00
N HIS A 282 -0.75 13.65 8.70
CA HIS A 282 -0.65 12.28 8.18
C HIS A 282 0.79 11.84 7.88
N LEU A 283 1.72 12.80 7.76
CA LEU A 283 3.13 12.52 7.50
C LEU A 283 3.82 11.88 8.72
N VAL A 284 4.41 10.70 8.54
CA VAL A 284 5.14 9.96 9.59
C VAL A 284 6.63 10.26 9.53
N GLU A 285 7.22 10.13 8.35
CA GLU A 285 8.64 10.36 8.10
C GLU A 285 8.82 10.85 6.66
N ALA A 286 9.80 11.69 6.44
CA ALA A 286 10.10 12.18 5.11
C ALA A 286 11.61 12.24 4.88
N ASN A 287 12.07 11.51 3.88
CA ASN A 287 13.45 11.48 3.44
C ASN A 287 13.55 12.15 2.07
N TYR A 288 13.58 13.48 2.09
CA TYR A 288 13.76 14.30 0.89
C TYR A 288 15.08 14.00 0.17
N GLY A 289 16.11 13.54 0.91
CA GLY A 289 17.38 13.10 0.34
C GLY A 289 17.23 11.98 -0.70
N GLN A 290 16.30 11.08 -0.45
CA GLN A 290 15.98 9.95 -1.32
C GLN A 290 14.66 10.14 -2.09
N MET A 291 14.02 11.31 -1.96
CA MET A 291 12.69 11.59 -2.49
C MET A 291 11.68 10.50 -2.10
N GLU A 292 11.63 10.19 -0.79
CA GLU A 292 10.70 9.22 -0.19
C GLU A 292 9.88 9.85 0.95
N LEU A 293 8.57 9.62 0.96
CA LEU A 293 7.66 10.02 2.03
C LEU A 293 7.00 8.77 2.63
N ARG A 294 6.90 8.71 3.96
CA ARG A 294 6.11 7.72 4.71
C ARG A 294 4.95 8.41 5.42
N TYR A 295 3.73 7.94 5.18
CA TYR A 295 2.52 8.59 5.68
C TYR A 295 1.44 7.58 6.05
N ARG A 296 0.45 8.01 6.85
CA ARG A 296 -0.71 7.21 7.25
C ARG A 296 -1.97 7.80 6.67
N TRP A 297 -2.82 6.96 6.09
CA TRP A 297 -4.06 7.38 5.45
C TRP A 297 -5.21 6.41 5.74
N GLY A 298 -6.44 6.93 5.76
CA GLY A 298 -7.69 6.22 6.06
C GLY A 298 -8.42 6.76 7.30
N GLU A 299 -9.58 6.19 7.59
CA GLU A 299 -10.43 6.58 8.72
C GLU A 299 -9.76 6.32 10.10
N PRO A 300 -10.10 7.09 11.15
CA PRO A 300 -9.64 6.83 12.51
C PRO A 300 -9.99 5.41 12.97
N GLY A 301 -8.95 4.57 13.15
CA GLY A 301 -9.09 3.15 13.51
C GLY A 301 -8.74 2.16 12.39
N GLN A 302 -8.61 2.63 11.15
CA GLN A 302 -8.19 1.84 9.97
C GLN A 302 -6.98 2.45 9.24
N LEU A 303 -6.23 3.31 9.92
CA LEU A 303 -5.04 3.96 9.36
C LEU A 303 -4.04 2.93 8.82
N THR A 304 -3.77 3.00 7.53
CA THR A 304 -2.75 2.20 6.85
C THR A 304 -1.54 3.06 6.53
N GLU A 305 -0.36 2.51 6.72
CA GLU A 305 0.91 3.19 6.43
C GLU A 305 1.40 2.88 5.02
N TYR A 306 1.74 3.94 4.29
CA TYR A 306 2.16 3.94 2.89
C TYR A 306 3.53 4.60 2.73
N ARG A 307 4.21 4.25 1.64
CA ARG A 307 5.40 4.93 1.13
C ARG A 307 5.12 5.48 -0.25
N LEU A 308 5.54 6.72 -0.48
CA LEU A 308 5.56 7.38 -1.79
C LEU A 308 7.02 7.62 -2.16
N GLN A 309 7.45 7.08 -3.30
CA GLN A 309 8.82 7.21 -3.82
C GLN A 309 8.80 7.92 -5.18
N HIS A 310 9.75 8.80 -5.44
CA HIS A 310 9.91 9.49 -6.72
C HIS A 310 11.18 9.05 -7.46
N ASP A 311 11.07 8.78 -8.77
CA ASP A 311 12.16 8.35 -9.68
C ASP A 311 13.00 7.17 -9.15
N GLN A 312 12.36 6.25 -8.42
CA GLN A 312 12.99 5.04 -7.92
C GLN A 312 12.56 3.82 -8.73
N ALA A 313 13.49 2.88 -8.95
CA ALA A 313 13.17 1.63 -9.60
C ALA A 313 12.29 0.77 -8.69
N ILE A 314 11.22 0.21 -9.23
CA ILE A 314 10.43 -0.80 -8.52
C ILE A 314 11.30 -2.05 -8.39
N ALA A 315 11.61 -2.43 -7.15
CA ALA A 315 12.59 -3.45 -6.81
C ALA A 315 12.09 -4.89 -7.07
N VAL A 316 11.45 -5.15 -8.21
CA VAL A 316 11.04 -6.49 -8.63
C VAL A 316 11.14 -6.58 -10.15
N ALA A 317 12.08 -7.39 -10.64
CA ALA A 317 11.97 -7.94 -11.99
C ALA A 317 11.03 -9.14 -11.91
N PRO A 318 9.84 -9.13 -12.57
CA PRO A 318 8.99 -10.30 -12.58
C PRO A 318 9.79 -11.46 -13.14
N ALA A 319 9.69 -12.63 -12.51
CA ALA A 319 10.43 -13.83 -12.89
C ALA A 319 10.17 -14.29 -14.35
N TYR A 320 9.19 -13.67 -15.03
CA TYR A 320 8.67 -14.04 -16.34
C TYR A 320 9.36 -13.35 -17.52
N TRP A 321 9.98 -12.18 -17.31
CA TRP A 321 10.61 -11.43 -18.40
C TRP A 321 12.13 -11.62 -18.37
N GLN A 322 12.67 -12.20 -19.45
CA GLN A 322 14.12 -12.23 -19.68
C GLN A 322 14.56 -10.89 -20.27
N SER A 323 15.49 -10.19 -19.63
CA SER A 323 16.03 -8.90 -20.10
C SER A 323 15.00 -7.76 -20.23
N ALA A 324 14.03 -7.67 -19.30
CA ALA A 324 13.10 -6.54 -19.26
C ALA A 324 13.85 -5.19 -19.08
N PRO A 325 13.39 -4.10 -19.71
CA PRO A 325 13.86 -2.77 -19.37
C PRO A 325 13.49 -2.44 -17.92
N GLY A 326 14.38 -1.75 -17.21
CA GLY A 326 14.09 -1.30 -15.85
C GLY A 326 12.97 -0.25 -15.87
N VAL A 327 11.92 -0.48 -15.08
CA VAL A 327 10.81 0.48 -14.92
C VAL A 327 11.12 1.41 -13.74
N ARG A 328 11.13 2.71 -14.03
CA ARG A 328 11.26 3.79 -13.06
C ARG A 328 10.09 4.73 -13.26
N PRO A 329 9.01 4.60 -12.48
CA PRO A 329 7.89 5.52 -12.56
C PRO A 329 8.25 6.87 -11.93
N ASP A 330 7.54 7.92 -12.35
CA ASP A 330 7.71 9.25 -11.75
C ASP A 330 7.36 9.20 -10.26
N PHE A 331 6.28 8.49 -9.87
CA PHE A 331 6.04 8.13 -8.48
C PHE A 331 5.48 6.72 -8.32
N TYR A 332 5.74 6.15 -7.15
CA TYR A 332 5.23 4.86 -6.75
C TYR A 332 4.71 4.91 -5.32
N ILE A 333 3.42 4.63 -5.14
CA ILE A 333 2.77 4.52 -3.83
C ILE A 333 2.57 3.04 -3.51
N HIS A 334 3.05 2.59 -2.36
CA HIS A 334 2.80 1.22 -1.91
C HIS A 334 2.69 1.16 -0.39
N ARG A 335 2.13 0.07 0.15
CA ARG A 335 2.10 -0.13 1.61
C ARG A 335 3.52 -0.18 2.16
N ALA A 336 3.74 0.38 3.35
CA ALA A 336 5.07 0.39 3.97
C ALA A 336 5.63 -1.01 4.26
N ASN A 337 4.74 -1.99 4.48
CA ASN A 337 5.07 -3.41 4.67
C ASN A 337 4.29 -4.26 3.64
N PRO A 338 4.71 -4.27 2.36
CA PRO A 338 4.02 -5.03 1.33
C PRO A 338 4.24 -6.53 1.55
N GLN A 339 3.20 -7.35 1.35
CA GLN A 339 3.39 -8.80 1.34
C GLN A 339 4.27 -9.19 0.15
N THR A 340 5.17 -10.16 0.36
CA THR A 340 6.04 -10.66 -0.70
C THR A 340 6.02 -12.18 -0.72
N VAL A 341 6.14 -12.74 -1.91
CA VAL A 341 6.36 -14.17 -2.14
C VAL A 341 7.80 -14.32 -2.59
N LYS A 342 8.54 -15.19 -1.91
CA LYS A 342 9.95 -15.45 -2.19
C LYS A 342 10.15 -16.91 -2.61
N ASP A 343 11.17 -17.18 -3.40
CA ASP A 343 11.60 -18.54 -3.70
C ASP A 343 12.45 -19.14 -2.57
N GLU A 344 12.89 -20.39 -2.73
CA GLU A 344 13.77 -21.09 -1.76
C GLU A 344 15.12 -20.40 -1.54
N THR A 345 15.56 -19.55 -2.49
CA THR A 345 16.81 -18.79 -2.40
C THR A 345 16.62 -17.43 -1.72
N GLY A 346 15.38 -17.06 -1.39
CA GLY A 346 15.02 -15.77 -0.80
C GLY A 346 14.78 -14.66 -1.84
N LYS A 347 14.83 -14.95 -3.14
CA LYS A 347 14.52 -14.00 -4.20
C LYS A 347 13.02 -13.73 -4.26
N VAL A 348 12.63 -12.46 -4.34
CA VAL A 348 11.21 -12.07 -4.47
C VAL A 348 10.69 -12.50 -5.85
N LEU A 349 9.69 -13.37 -5.85
CA LEU A 349 8.95 -13.81 -7.03
C LEU A 349 7.75 -12.91 -7.32
N TRP A 350 7.15 -12.33 -6.28
CA TRP A 350 6.02 -11.42 -6.36
C TRP A 350 5.94 -10.52 -5.12
N HIS A 351 5.31 -9.37 -5.26
CA HIS A 351 4.97 -8.46 -4.17
C HIS A 351 3.54 -7.94 -4.33
N ALA A 352 2.93 -7.55 -3.21
CA ALA A 352 1.65 -6.85 -3.23
C ALA A 352 1.75 -5.60 -4.13
N PRO A 353 0.81 -5.45 -5.10
CA PRO A 353 0.78 -4.30 -5.99
C PRO A 353 0.71 -2.98 -5.21
N GLY A 354 1.40 -1.97 -5.71
CA GLY A 354 1.21 -0.57 -5.40
C GLY A 354 0.39 0.16 -6.45
N TYR A 355 0.59 1.48 -6.50
CA TYR A 355 -0.12 2.42 -7.35
C TYR A 355 0.91 3.32 -8.04
N VAL A 356 0.97 3.26 -9.37
CA VAL A 356 2.00 3.92 -10.18
C VAL A 356 1.49 5.28 -10.66
N LEU A 357 2.27 6.35 -10.51
CA LEU A 357 1.94 7.67 -11.02
C LEU A 357 2.95 8.12 -12.08
N ASP A 358 2.47 8.68 -13.18
CA ASP A 358 3.29 9.28 -14.24
C ASP A 358 2.79 10.71 -14.48
N ALA A 359 3.66 11.69 -14.25
CA ALA A 359 3.33 13.11 -14.24
C ALA A 359 3.93 13.81 -15.46
N LYS A 360 3.10 14.62 -16.14
CA LYS A 360 3.47 15.33 -17.36
C LYS A 360 2.98 16.78 -17.31
N TYR A 361 3.92 17.68 -17.54
CA TYR A 361 3.68 19.11 -17.53
C TYR A 361 2.95 19.58 -18.80
N TYR A 362 3.37 19.13 -19.98
CA TYR A 362 2.85 19.66 -21.25
C TYR A 362 1.49 19.07 -21.67
N LYS A 363 0.75 19.82 -22.50
CA LYS A 363 -0.37 19.26 -23.28
C LYS A 363 0.18 18.41 -24.43
N PRO A 364 -0.19 17.13 -24.55
CA PRO A 364 0.23 16.32 -25.68
C PRO A 364 -0.31 16.92 -26.98
N ARG A 365 0.56 17.12 -27.98
CA ARG A 365 0.22 17.79 -29.23
C ARG A 365 -0.98 17.10 -29.92
N GLY A 366 -2.03 17.87 -30.19
CA GLY A 366 -3.02 17.57 -31.22
C GLY A 366 -4.28 16.77 -30.84
N THR A 367 -4.54 16.42 -29.57
CA THR A 367 -5.79 15.72 -29.20
C THR A 367 -6.45 16.20 -27.91
N LEU A 368 -7.78 16.34 -27.92
CA LEU A 368 -8.62 16.50 -26.72
C LEU A 368 -8.71 15.22 -25.87
N LYS A 369 -8.36 14.07 -26.45
CA LYS A 369 -8.29 12.76 -25.77
C LYS A 369 -6.90 12.57 -25.14
N ALA A 370 -6.79 11.67 -24.15
CA ALA A 370 -5.49 11.31 -23.62
C ALA A 370 -4.53 10.85 -24.71
N PRO A 371 -3.25 11.20 -24.58
CA PRO A 371 -2.24 10.79 -25.52
C PRO A 371 -2.07 9.28 -25.48
N SER A 372 -2.16 8.65 -26.64
CA SER A 372 -2.04 7.19 -26.74
C SER A 372 -0.66 6.68 -26.28
N SER A 373 0.39 7.51 -26.33
CA SER A 373 1.75 7.12 -25.98
C SER A 373 1.96 6.93 -24.46
N PRO A 374 1.68 7.92 -23.58
CA PRO A 374 1.72 7.72 -22.12
C PRO A 374 0.83 6.58 -21.63
N VAL A 375 -0.38 6.43 -22.20
CA VAL A 375 -1.27 5.31 -21.84
C VAL A 375 -0.63 3.96 -22.20
N LYS A 376 -0.10 3.81 -23.42
CA LYS A 376 0.60 2.58 -23.84
C LYS A 376 1.83 2.29 -22.98
N ARG A 377 2.58 3.33 -22.61
CA ARG A 377 3.75 3.21 -21.73
C ARG A 377 3.33 2.76 -20.34
N MET A 378 2.33 3.38 -19.74
CA MET A 378 1.77 2.97 -18.44
C MET A 378 1.29 1.51 -18.47
N ILE A 379 0.56 1.10 -19.52
CA ILE A 379 0.14 -0.30 -19.67
C ILE A 379 1.35 -1.25 -19.68
N ALA A 380 2.41 -0.89 -20.43
CA ALA A 380 3.63 -1.69 -20.49
C ALA A 380 4.35 -1.72 -19.14
N ASP A 381 4.48 -0.58 -18.46
CA ASP A 381 5.13 -0.46 -17.16
C ASP A 381 4.39 -1.31 -16.11
N LEU A 382 3.06 -1.20 -16.03
CA LEU A 382 2.22 -2.01 -15.14
C LEU A 382 2.38 -3.52 -15.42
N GLN A 383 2.44 -3.93 -16.70
CA GLN A 383 2.67 -5.33 -17.08
C GLN A 383 4.08 -5.83 -16.75
N LEU A 384 5.08 -4.95 -16.86
CA LEU A 384 6.48 -5.25 -16.57
C LEU A 384 6.78 -5.29 -15.09
N THR A 385 5.97 -4.68 -14.23
CA THR A 385 6.15 -4.69 -12.77
C THR A 385 5.17 -5.61 -12.06
N GLY A 386 4.07 -6.00 -12.71
CA GLY A 386 2.99 -6.78 -12.10
C GLY A 386 1.99 -5.91 -11.32
N GLU A 387 2.02 -4.61 -11.57
CA GLU A 387 1.14 -3.63 -10.96
C GLU A 387 -0.21 -3.58 -11.66
N ARG A 388 -1.24 -3.14 -10.93
CA ARG A 388 -2.65 -3.15 -11.41
C ARG A 388 -3.21 -1.76 -11.62
N TYR A 389 -2.74 -0.81 -10.82
CA TYR A 389 -3.30 0.52 -10.72
C TYR A 389 -2.27 1.56 -11.16
N GLY A 390 -2.68 2.44 -12.06
CA GLY A 390 -1.89 3.56 -12.52
C GLY A 390 -2.68 4.86 -12.56
N ALA A 391 -2.00 5.98 -12.43
CA ALA A 391 -2.57 7.28 -12.76
C ALA A 391 -1.62 8.12 -13.61
N LEU A 392 -2.20 8.79 -14.62
CA LEU A 392 -1.51 9.80 -15.42
C LEU A 392 -1.93 11.19 -14.92
N LEU A 393 -0.96 11.98 -14.48
CA LEU A 393 -1.17 13.31 -13.92
C LEU A 393 -0.75 14.36 -14.94
N PHE A 394 -1.71 15.11 -15.49
CA PHE A 394 -1.44 16.14 -16.50
C PHE A 394 -1.73 17.53 -15.95
N ALA A 395 -0.86 18.51 -16.22
CA ALA A 395 -1.12 19.89 -15.77
C ALA A 395 -2.23 20.59 -16.59
N PHE A 396 -2.28 20.38 -17.91
CA PHE A 396 -3.18 21.13 -18.82
C PHE A 396 -4.11 20.27 -19.68
N GLN A 397 -4.27 18.97 -19.37
CA GLN A 397 -5.21 18.13 -20.11
C GLN A 397 -6.66 18.58 -19.82
N GLU A 398 -7.45 18.78 -20.87
CA GLU A 398 -8.87 19.10 -20.74
C GLU A 398 -9.72 17.82 -20.69
N GLY A 399 -10.72 17.79 -19.81
CA GLY A 399 -11.67 16.70 -19.70
C GLY A 399 -12.78 16.81 -20.75
N LYS A 400 -12.74 15.96 -21.77
CA LYS A 400 -13.94 15.58 -22.55
C LYS A 400 -13.77 14.16 -23.09
N ILE A 401 -14.39 13.17 -22.45
CA ILE A 401 -14.99 12.03 -23.17
C ILE A 401 -16.22 11.55 -22.38
N LYS A 402 -17.43 11.99 -22.78
CA LYS A 402 -18.65 11.20 -22.50
C LYS A 402 -18.54 9.88 -23.28
N ALA A 403 -18.90 8.80 -22.60
CA ALA A 403 -18.83 7.42 -23.04
C ALA A 403 -19.30 7.17 -24.48
N SER A 404 -18.41 6.63 -25.32
CA SER A 404 -18.68 5.52 -26.24
C SER A 404 -17.42 5.29 -27.08
N LEU A 405 -16.67 4.23 -26.74
CA LEU A 405 -15.63 3.65 -27.60
C LEU A 405 -16.26 2.59 -28.54
N LEU A 406 -17.44 2.86 -29.09
CA LEU A 406 -17.93 2.16 -30.26
C LEU A 406 -17.65 3.02 -31.51
N PRO A 407 -17.00 2.46 -32.56
CA PRO A 407 -16.95 3.12 -33.86
C PRO A 407 -18.36 3.02 -34.46
N GLY A 408 -19.16 4.09 -34.38
CA GLY A 408 -20.53 4.04 -34.88
C GLY A 408 -21.26 5.37 -35.00
N ASP A 409 -21.30 6.21 -33.95
CA ASP A 409 -22.34 7.25 -33.91
C ASP A 409 -21.78 8.69 -33.91
N ARG A 410 -22.12 9.40 -35.00
CA ARG A 410 -22.24 10.88 -35.12
C ARG A 410 -23.38 11.34 -34.18
N GLU A 411 -23.53 12.56 -33.67
CA GLU A 411 -23.09 13.91 -34.01
C GLU A 411 -23.45 14.82 -32.81
N GLU A 412 -22.76 15.96 -32.70
CA GLU A 412 -23.27 17.26 -32.21
C GLU A 412 -24.18 17.32 -30.96
N GLU A 413 -23.56 17.47 -29.78
CA GLU A 413 -24.15 18.27 -28.70
C GLU A 413 -23.25 19.49 -28.39
N SER A 414 -23.88 20.66 -28.43
CA SER A 414 -23.30 22.00 -28.34
C SER A 414 -22.43 22.22 -27.09
N GLY A 415 -21.24 22.76 -27.31
CA GLY A 415 -20.14 22.85 -26.34
C GLY A 415 -20.33 23.79 -25.15
N GLU A 416 -21.49 24.40 -24.97
CA GLU A 416 -21.74 25.43 -23.95
C GLU A 416 -22.50 24.90 -22.74
N THR A 417 -23.44 23.97 -22.94
CA THR A 417 -24.16 23.29 -21.86
C THR A 417 -23.28 22.23 -21.17
N LEU A 418 -22.32 21.64 -21.90
CA LEU A 418 -21.33 20.69 -21.38
C LEU A 418 -20.23 21.35 -20.53
N ARG A 419 -19.96 22.65 -20.70
CA ARG A 419 -18.97 23.38 -19.89
C ARG A 419 -19.41 23.54 -18.43
N LYS A 420 -20.71 23.65 -18.18
CA LYS A 420 -21.28 23.81 -16.81
C LYS A 420 -21.39 22.51 -16.01
N SER A 421 -21.38 21.33 -16.64
CA SER A 421 -21.37 20.04 -15.92
C SER A 421 -19.97 19.54 -15.56
N LEU A 422 -18.90 20.18 -16.04
CA LEU A 422 -17.50 19.88 -15.72
C LEU A 422 -16.97 20.69 -14.52
N GLU A 423 -17.83 21.48 -13.87
CA GLU A 423 -17.47 22.33 -12.72
C GLU A 423 -17.60 21.61 -11.38
N ASN A 424 -18.12 20.39 -11.35
CA ASN A 424 -18.05 19.48 -10.21
C ASN A 424 -17.26 18.24 -10.63
N ASP A 425 -15.96 18.17 -10.36
CA ASP A 425 -15.27 16.87 -10.31
C ASP A 425 -13.90 17.05 -9.66
N ASN A 426 -13.53 16.11 -8.79
CA ASN A 426 -12.37 16.11 -7.90
C ASN A 426 -10.99 16.05 -8.61
N GLY A 427 -10.84 16.66 -9.79
CA GLY A 427 -9.63 16.65 -10.62
C GLY A 427 -9.46 15.39 -11.49
N GLN A 428 -10.23 14.32 -11.24
CA GLN A 428 -10.23 13.12 -12.09
C GLN A 428 -10.93 13.41 -13.43
N LEU A 429 -10.25 13.16 -14.54
CA LEU A 429 -10.76 13.40 -15.89
C LEU A 429 -11.57 12.20 -16.42
N TYR A 430 -11.01 10.99 -16.36
CA TYR A 430 -11.68 9.73 -16.70
C TYR A 430 -10.81 8.50 -16.36
N GLN A 431 -11.40 7.31 -16.48
CA GLN A 431 -10.79 6.00 -16.20
C GLN A 431 -10.68 5.16 -17.48
N ILE A 432 -9.58 4.44 -17.63
CA ILE A 432 -9.34 3.46 -18.70
C ILE A 432 -9.24 2.09 -18.04
N SER A 433 -10.09 1.17 -18.48
CA SER A 433 -10.04 -0.23 -18.08
C SER A 433 -10.35 -1.17 -19.27
N PRO A 434 -9.83 -2.40 -19.24
CA PRO A 434 -10.26 -3.51 -20.08
C PRO A 434 -11.79 -3.64 -20.18
N LEU A 435 -12.31 -3.78 -21.41
CA LEU A 435 -13.71 -4.19 -21.62
C LEU A 435 -13.93 -5.62 -21.14
N ALA A 436 -14.88 -5.82 -20.23
CA ALA A 436 -15.18 -7.10 -19.57
C ALA A 436 -15.81 -8.16 -20.50
N ASP A 437 -16.42 -7.74 -21.61
CA ASP A 437 -17.10 -8.60 -22.58
C ASP A 437 -16.15 -9.23 -23.62
N ARG A 438 -14.89 -8.78 -23.67
CA ARG A 438 -13.87 -9.35 -24.56
C ARG A 438 -12.95 -10.26 -23.76
N ALA A 439 -12.73 -11.47 -24.26
CA ALA A 439 -11.75 -12.40 -23.68
C ALA A 439 -10.35 -11.76 -23.69
N GLN A 440 -9.93 -11.19 -22.56
CA GLN A 440 -8.64 -10.53 -22.43
C GLN A 440 -7.62 -11.50 -21.84
N TYR A 441 -6.54 -11.74 -22.58
CA TYR A 441 -5.56 -12.78 -22.26
C TYR A 441 -4.50 -12.39 -21.21
N ILE A 442 -4.35 -11.08 -20.91
CA ILE A 442 -3.13 -10.61 -20.21
C ILE A 442 -3.44 -9.94 -18.87
N GLN A 443 -4.40 -8.98 -18.77
CA GLN A 443 -4.66 -8.28 -17.50
C GLN A 443 -6.03 -7.55 -17.45
N PRO A 444 -7.15 -8.25 -17.18
CA PRO A 444 -8.50 -7.66 -17.17
C PRO A 444 -8.79 -6.68 -16.01
N ASP A 445 -7.99 -6.64 -14.96
CA ASP A 445 -8.20 -5.72 -13.82
C ASP A 445 -7.40 -4.42 -13.91
N LEU A 446 -6.66 -4.21 -15.00
CA LEU A 446 -5.78 -3.06 -15.15
C LEU A 446 -6.62 -1.78 -15.16
N GLU A 447 -6.27 -0.83 -14.29
CA GLU A 447 -6.97 0.43 -14.18
C GLU A 447 -5.99 1.59 -14.30
N ILE A 448 -6.23 2.47 -15.28
CA ILE A 448 -5.48 3.71 -15.44
C ILE A 448 -6.44 4.88 -15.29
N LYS A 449 -6.25 5.70 -14.26
CA LYS A 449 -7.00 6.94 -14.06
C LYS A 449 -6.23 8.14 -14.59
N LEU A 450 -6.94 9.12 -15.12
CA LEU A 450 -6.33 10.36 -15.59
C LEU A 450 -6.77 11.51 -14.72
N TRP A 451 -5.82 12.35 -14.34
CA TRP A 451 -6.04 13.46 -13.43
C TRP A 451 -5.50 14.75 -14.00
N ARG A 452 -6.16 15.86 -13.66
CA ARG A 452 -5.69 17.21 -13.94
C ARG A 452 -5.19 17.87 -12.67
N LEU A 453 -3.88 18.09 -12.59
CA LEU A 453 -3.22 18.75 -11.46
C LEU A 453 -2.53 20.02 -11.98
N ARG A 454 -3.28 21.12 -12.07
CA ARG A 454 -2.76 22.36 -12.64
C ARG A 454 -2.09 23.24 -11.56
N PRO A 455 -0.84 23.69 -11.76
CA PRO A 455 -0.25 24.72 -10.92
C PRO A 455 -1.00 26.05 -11.10
N LYS A 456 -1.54 26.64 -10.03
CA LYS A 456 -2.30 27.90 -10.08
C LYS A 456 -2.20 28.69 -8.77
N ALA A 457 -1.94 30.00 -8.88
CA ALA A 457 -1.91 30.91 -7.74
C ALA A 457 -3.25 30.99 -7.00
N GLY A 458 -3.23 30.86 -5.67
CA GLY A 458 -4.41 31.01 -4.80
C GLY A 458 -5.40 29.84 -4.83
N ALA A 459 -5.16 28.79 -5.63
CA ALA A 459 -6.04 27.63 -5.74
C ALA A 459 -5.69 26.48 -4.77
N ALA A 460 -5.05 26.80 -3.64
CA ALA A 460 -4.60 25.78 -2.67
C ALA A 460 -5.73 24.84 -2.21
N PRO A 461 -6.97 25.29 -1.92
CA PRO A 461 -8.04 24.38 -1.52
C PRO A 461 -8.50 23.44 -2.64
N GLU A 462 -8.57 23.94 -3.88
CA GLU A 462 -8.95 23.12 -5.04
C GLU A 462 -7.88 22.06 -5.31
N PHE A 463 -6.62 22.45 -5.24
CA PHE A 463 -5.49 21.55 -5.46
C PHE A 463 -5.35 20.51 -4.34
N ASP A 464 -5.51 20.92 -3.07
CA ASP A 464 -5.56 20.04 -1.90
C ASP A 464 -6.66 18.99 -2.05
N ALA A 465 -7.86 19.36 -2.52
CA ALA A 465 -8.96 18.42 -2.76
C ALA A 465 -8.63 17.38 -3.86
N VAL A 466 -7.86 17.76 -4.89
CA VAL A 466 -7.40 16.82 -5.92
C VAL A 466 -6.34 15.87 -5.37
N ILE A 467 -5.38 16.36 -4.57
CA ILE A 467 -4.41 15.51 -3.88
C ILE A 467 -5.12 14.53 -2.95
N GLU A 468 -6.07 15.01 -2.15
CA GLU A 468 -6.88 14.19 -1.25
C GLU A 468 -7.57 13.06 -2.02
N SER A 469 -8.27 13.40 -3.11
CA SER A 469 -8.97 12.40 -3.92
C SER A 469 -8.03 11.40 -4.61
N LEU A 470 -6.83 11.83 -5.01
CA LEU A 470 -5.79 10.95 -5.53
C LEU A 470 -5.27 9.97 -4.46
N LEU A 471 -5.01 10.47 -3.24
CA LEU A 471 -4.55 9.65 -2.12
C LEU A 471 -5.65 8.70 -1.62
N GLU A 472 -6.91 9.15 -1.61
CA GLU A 472 -8.07 8.32 -1.28
C GLU A 472 -8.26 7.21 -2.30
N THR A 473 -8.15 7.52 -3.60
CA THR A 473 -8.16 6.51 -4.66
C THR A 473 -7.04 5.49 -4.49
N ALA A 474 -5.83 5.93 -4.11
CA ALA A 474 -4.73 5.00 -3.84
C ALA A 474 -5.03 4.15 -2.60
N HIS A 475 -5.63 4.74 -1.55
CA HIS A 475 -6.03 4.04 -0.34
C HIS A 475 -7.08 2.96 -0.64
N ASP A 476 -8.15 3.29 -1.36
CA ASP A 476 -9.22 2.36 -1.73
C ASP A 476 -8.69 1.11 -2.42
N ASN A 477 -7.69 1.28 -3.29
CA ASN A 477 -7.09 0.19 -4.06
C ASN A 477 -6.05 -0.64 -3.27
N LEU A 478 -5.46 -0.07 -2.22
CA LEU A 478 -4.30 -0.66 -1.53
C LEU A 478 -4.56 -1.05 -0.07
N GLN A 479 -5.64 -0.57 0.55
CA GLN A 479 -5.93 -0.77 1.98
C GLN A 479 -6.10 -2.25 2.34
N GLU A 480 -6.73 -3.04 1.46
CA GLU A 480 -6.95 -4.47 1.68
C GLU A 480 -5.67 -5.27 1.37
N PRO A 481 -5.11 -6.00 2.36
CA PRO A 481 -3.95 -6.83 2.09
C PRO A 481 -4.34 -8.03 1.22
N VAL A 482 -3.58 -8.26 0.16
CA VAL A 482 -3.76 -9.45 -0.69
C VAL A 482 -3.43 -10.69 0.12
N GLU A 483 -4.44 -11.48 0.48
CA GLU A 483 -4.23 -12.67 1.30
C GLU A 483 -3.66 -13.85 0.49
N ILE A 484 -2.44 -14.28 0.82
CA ILE A 484 -1.78 -15.42 0.18
C ILE A 484 -2.29 -16.73 0.82
N LYS A 485 -3.36 -17.29 0.26
CA LYS A 485 -3.89 -18.62 0.65
C LYS A 485 -3.69 -19.66 -0.45
N CYS A 486 -3.37 -20.89 -0.06
CA CYS A 486 -3.44 -22.04 -0.95
C CYS A 486 -4.90 -22.39 -1.23
N ARG A 487 -5.36 -22.18 -2.46
CA ARG A 487 -6.67 -22.59 -2.95
C ARG A 487 -6.47 -23.41 -4.21
N ALA A 488 -7.34 -24.41 -4.42
CA ALA A 488 -7.36 -25.20 -5.64
C ALA A 488 -8.77 -25.70 -5.93
N ILE A 489 -9.10 -25.79 -7.21
CA ILE A 489 -10.35 -26.30 -7.72
C ILE A 489 -10.02 -27.61 -8.43
N PHE A 490 -10.54 -28.72 -7.92
CA PHE A 490 -10.37 -30.02 -8.58
C PHE A 490 -11.23 -30.07 -9.84
N PHE A 491 -10.67 -30.65 -10.92
CA PHE A 491 -11.50 -30.98 -12.07
C PHE A 491 -12.48 -32.08 -11.68
N ASP A 492 -13.78 -31.78 -11.76
CA ASP A 492 -14.79 -32.81 -11.82
C ASP A 492 -14.83 -33.35 -13.26
N ARG A 493 -14.70 -34.68 -13.41
CA ARG A 493 -14.79 -35.36 -14.71
C ARG A 493 -16.11 -35.06 -15.42
N LEU A 494 -17.19 -34.86 -14.68
CA LEU A 494 -18.51 -34.53 -15.24
C LEU A 494 -18.56 -33.07 -15.73
N THR A 495 -18.02 -32.12 -14.97
CA THR A 495 -17.98 -30.71 -15.34
C THR A 495 -16.97 -30.41 -16.45
N ALA A 496 -15.76 -30.96 -16.36
CA ALA A 496 -14.68 -30.76 -17.34
C ALA A 496 -15.05 -31.35 -18.71
N ASN A 497 -15.90 -32.39 -18.73
CA ASN A 497 -16.36 -33.05 -19.94
C ASN A 497 -17.87 -32.88 -20.18
N ALA A 498 -18.47 -31.77 -19.72
CA ALA A 498 -19.92 -31.54 -19.82
C ALA A 498 -20.44 -31.63 -21.27
N HIS A 499 -19.60 -31.25 -22.25
CA HIS A 499 -19.92 -31.33 -23.68
C HIS A 499 -19.43 -32.61 -24.37
N ARG A 500 -18.86 -33.57 -23.63
CA ARG A 500 -18.26 -34.83 -24.15
C ARG A 500 -17.15 -34.62 -25.20
N GLN A 501 -16.58 -33.42 -25.28
CA GLN A 501 -15.53 -33.09 -26.25
C GLN A 501 -14.13 -33.45 -25.74
N MET A 502 -13.91 -33.51 -24.42
CA MET A 502 -12.66 -34.00 -23.86
C MET A 502 -12.68 -35.53 -23.85
N THR A 503 -11.97 -36.16 -24.79
CA THR A 503 -11.88 -37.62 -24.85
C THR A 503 -10.63 -38.15 -24.15
N GLN A 504 -9.55 -37.36 -24.04
CA GLN A 504 -8.32 -37.74 -23.35
C GLN A 504 -7.64 -36.57 -22.61
N ILE A 505 -6.86 -36.88 -21.57
CA ILE A 505 -6.03 -35.89 -20.84
C ILE A 505 -5.00 -35.21 -21.77
N ALA A 506 -4.63 -35.89 -22.87
CA ALA A 506 -3.71 -35.38 -23.89
C ALA A 506 -4.21 -34.12 -24.61
N ASP A 507 -5.52 -33.83 -24.56
CA ASP A 507 -6.12 -32.63 -25.14
C ASP A 507 -5.84 -31.37 -24.28
N LEU A 508 -5.40 -31.56 -23.02
CA LEU A 508 -4.98 -30.48 -22.14
C LEU A 508 -3.47 -30.24 -22.29
N THR A 509 -3.09 -28.97 -22.45
CA THR A 509 -1.69 -28.56 -22.46
C THR A 509 -1.36 -27.73 -21.22
N ARG A 510 -0.10 -27.83 -20.79
CA ARG A 510 0.52 -26.95 -19.80
C ARG A 510 0.71 -25.56 -20.39
N ARG A 511 0.96 -24.58 -19.51
CA ARG A 511 1.30 -23.20 -19.91
C ARG A 511 2.52 -23.12 -20.85
N ASP A 512 3.44 -24.06 -20.73
CA ASP A 512 4.64 -24.16 -21.59
C ASP A 512 4.37 -24.91 -22.92
N GLY A 513 3.11 -25.21 -23.24
CA GLY A 513 2.69 -25.93 -24.45
C GLY A 513 2.91 -27.43 -24.40
N ARG A 514 3.47 -27.99 -23.32
CA ARG A 514 3.69 -29.44 -23.18
C ARG A 514 2.41 -30.17 -22.80
N VAL A 515 2.26 -31.40 -23.26
CA VAL A 515 1.15 -32.27 -22.85
C VAL A 515 1.37 -32.74 -21.41
N TRP A 516 0.29 -32.89 -20.66
CA TRP A 516 0.34 -33.43 -19.31
C TRP A 516 0.74 -34.91 -19.31
N SER A 517 1.69 -35.29 -18.45
CA SER A 517 2.12 -36.69 -18.25
C SER A 517 1.26 -37.46 -17.25
N VAL A 518 0.21 -36.83 -16.71
CA VAL A 518 -0.64 -37.44 -15.68
C VAL A 518 -1.67 -38.36 -16.31
N THR A 519 -1.84 -39.55 -15.73
CA THR A 519 -2.82 -40.55 -16.20
C THR A 519 -4.21 -40.37 -15.59
N ASN A 520 -4.32 -39.57 -14.51
CA ASN A 520 -5.58 -39.31 -13.84
C ASN A 520 -5.92 -37.81 -13.86
N LEU A 521 -7.06 -37.46 -14.48
CA LEU A 521 -7.58 -36.09 -14.53
C LEU A 521 -7.88 -35.55 -13.12
N ASP A 522 -8.16 -36.45 -12.17
CA ASP A 522 -8.42 -36.11 -10.76
C ASP A 522 -7.18 -35.56 -10.03
N ASP A 523 -5.97 -35.75 -10.58
CA ASP A 523 -4.73 -35.19 -10.05
C ASP A 523 -4.47 -33.76 -10.54
N LEU A 524 -5.15 -33.33 -11.60
CA LEU A 524 -5.07 -31.96 -12.08
C LEU A 524 -6.00 -31.06 -11.27
N VAL A 525 -5.47 -29.91 -10.85
CA VAL A 525 -6.25 -28.87 -10.18
C VAL A 525 -5.98 -27.52 -10.82
N LEU A 526 -7.02 -26.69 -10.87
CA LEU A 526 -6.89 -25.27 -11.16
C LEU A 526 -6.53 -24.56 -9.85
N CYS A 527 -5.30 -24.09 -9.74
CA CYS A 527 -4.81 -23.34 -8.61
C CYS A 527 -4.94 -21.84 -8.91
N PRO A 528 -5.93 -21.13 -8.33
CA PRO A 528 -5.96 -19.68 -8.40
C PRO A 528 -4.72 -19.10 -7.71
N LYS A 529 -4.14 -18.07 -8.34
CA LYS A 529 -2.94 -17.36 -7.89
C LYS A 529 -3.29 -15.89 -7.65
N PRO A 530 -4.16 -15.55 -6.67
CA PRO A 530 -4.58 -14.17 -6.43
C PRO A 530 -3.42 -13.23 -6.07
N HIS A 531 -2.37 -13.80 -5.45
CA HIS A 531 -1.06 -13.20 -5.20
C HIS A 531 -0.17 -13.14 -6.45
N VAL A 532 -0.71 -13.35 -7.64
CA VAL A 532 -0.04 -13.05 -8.91
C VAL A 532 -0.98 -12.12 -9.67
N ALA A 533 -2.24 -12.54 -9.80
CA ALA A 533 -3.35 -11.71 -10.25
C ALA A 533 -4.71 -12.36 -9.88
N PRO A 534 -5.80 -11.61 -9.62
CA PRO A 534 -7.09 -12.16 -9.21
C PRO A 534 -7.71 -13.14 -10.21
N TRP A 535 -7.49 -12.94 -11.53
CA TRP A 535 -7.94 -13.88 -12.58
C TRP A 535 -6.92 -14.97 -12.90
N ARG A 536 -5.71 -14.90 -12.33
CA ARG A 536 -4.64 -15.85 -12.68
C ARG A 536 -4.98 -17.21 -12.10
N MET A 537 -5.15 -18.18 -12.98
CA MET A 537 -5.25 -19.59 -12.61
C MET A 537 -4.16 -20.37 -13.35
N ASP A 538 -3.43 -21.20 -12.61
CA ASP A 538 -2.51 -22.17 -13.19
C ASP A 538 -3.07 -23.56 -13.00
N MET A 539 -2.98 -24.40 -14.03
CA MET A 539 -3.26 -25.82 -13.90
C MET A 539 -2.00 -26.52 -13.38
N VAL A 540 -2.15 -27.27 -12.29
CA VAL A 540 -1.06 -27.96 -11.58
C VAL A 540 -1.46 -29.39 -11.25
N SER A 541 -0.51 -30.32 -11.31
CA SER A 541 -0.69 -31.66 -10.76
C SER A 541 -0.43 -31.65 -9.26
N VAL A 542 -1.33 -32.22 -8.46
CA VAL A 542 -1.16 -32.34 -7.01
C VAL A 542 0.01 -33.28 -6.69
N ALA A 543 0.13 -34.38 -7.41
CA ALA A 543 1.18 -35.37 -7.19
C ALA A 543 2.58 -34.86 -7.58
N SER A 544 2.71 -34.09 -8.67
CA SER A 544 4.02 -33.76 -9.27
C SER A 544 4.43 -32.30 -9.16
N ASP A 545 3.49 -31.34 -9.12
CA ASP A 545 3.81 -29.90 -9.15
C ASP A 545 3.50 -29.17 -7.84
N CYS A 546 2.38 -29.50 -7.20
CA CYS A 546 1.90 -28.79 -6.01
C CYS A 546 2.89 -28.95 -4.84
N CYS A 547 3.35 -27.83 -4.29
CA CYS A 547 4.34 -27.76 -3.21
C CYS A 547 5.67 -28.49 -3.52
N LYS A 548 5.97 -28.74 -4.80
CA LYS A 548 7.17 -29.46 -5.26
C LYS A 548 7.90 -28.75 -6.40
N ASN A 549 7.17 -28.05 -7.27
CA ASN A 549 7.73 -27.37 -8.42
C ASN A 549 7.64 -25.85 -8.24
N PRO A 550 8.75 -25.13 -7.98
CA PRO A 550 8.73 -23.68 -7.72
C PRO A 550 8.23 -22.85 -8.91
N ARG A 551 8.31 -23.38 -10.13
CA ARG A 551 7.84 -22.67 -11.34
C ARG A 551 6.31 -22.58 -11.42
N LEU A 552 5.61 -23.51 -10.77
CA LEU A 552 4.15 -23.62 -10.80
C LEU A 552 3.51 -23.43 -9.40
N CYS A 553 4.21 -23.79 -8.33
CA CYS A 553 3.81 -23.57 -6.95
C CYS A 553 4.61 -22.41 -6.34
N HIS A 554 4.05 -21.19 -6.44
CA HIS A 554 4.71 -19.98 -5.94
C HIS A 554 4.69 -19.82 -4.42
N ILE A 555 3.86 -20.56 -3.70
CA ILE A 555 3.74 -20.45 -2.23
C ILE A 555 4.61 -21.45 -1.46
N MET A 556 5.38 -22.28 -2.15
CA MET A 556 6.14 -23.41 -1.58
C MET A 556 7.10 -22.99 -0.46
N SER A 557 7.67 -21.79 -0.53
CA SER A 557 8.70 -21.29 0.38
C SER A 557 8.18 -20.23 1.37
N ASN A 558 6.86 -20.06 1.49
CA ASN A 558 6.29 -19.01 2.34
C ASN A 558 6.43 -19.40 3.83
N PRO A 559 7.09 -18.60 4.68
CA PRO A 559 7.33 -18.91 6.10
C PRO A 559 6.08 -18.80 7.00
N ALA A 560 4.88 -18.91 6.42
CA ALA A 560 3.64 -18.90 7.19
C ALA A 560 3.68 -19.99 8.28
N PRO A 561 3.09 -19.75 9.46
CA PRO A 561 3.27 -20.61 10.65
C PRO A 561 2.77 -22.05 10.51
N ASN A 562 2.17 -22.42 9.38
CA ASN A 562 1.66 -23.74 9.11
C ASN A 562 2.31 -24.32 7.85
N LYS A 563 2.79 -25.57 7.96
CA LYS A 563 3.24 -26.38 6.82
C LYS A 563 2.12 -26.40 5.77
N ILE A 564 2.31 -25.70 4.66
CA ILE A 564 1.31 -25.61 3.58
C ILE A 564 1.09 -27.03 3.05
N THR A 565 -0.10 -27.57 3.28
CA THR A 565 -0.50 -28.88 2.79
C THR A 565 -1.08 -28.76 1.38
N PRO A 566 -0.76 -29.71 0.47
CA PRO A 566 -1.42 -29.78 -0.82
C PRO A 566 -2.95 -29.85 -0.65
N PRO A 567 -3.72 -29.25 -1.58
CA PRO A 567 -5.17 -29.34 -1.56
C PRO A 567 -5.59 -30.81 -1.61
N VAL A 568 -6.58 -31.18 -0.80
CA VAL A 568 -7.12 -32.54 -0.74
C VAL A 568 -8.52 -32.53 -1.32
N ARG A 569 -8.79 -33.45 -2.26
CA ARG A 569 -10.13 -33.61 -2.82
C ARG A 569 -11.01 -34.21 -1.74
N LEU A 570 -12.12 -33.55 -1.44
CA LEU A 570 -13.18 -34.12 -0.61
C LEU A 570 -13.92 -35.14 -1.47
N VAL A 571 -13.58 -36.42 -1.34
CA VAL A 571 -14.31 -37.50 -2.02
C VAL A 571 -15.12 -38.22 -0.96
N ALA A 572 -16.03 -37.49 -0.31
CA ALA A 572 -16.72 -37.91 0.91
C ALA A 572 -17.23 -39.36 0.88
N LEU A 573 -17.70 -39.85 -0.27
CA LEU A 573 -18.18 -41.24 -0.43
C LEU A 573 -17.06 -42.30 -0.50
N LYS A 574 -15.95 -42.01 -1.18
CA LYS A 574 -14.78 -42.93 -1.20
C LYS A 574 -14.02 -42.86 0.12
N ASP A 575 -14.02 -41.70 0.78
CA ASP A 575 -13.41 -41.52 2.09
C ASP A 575 -14.21 -42.26 3.16
N ILE A 576 -15.55 -42.26 3.10
CA ILE A 576 -16.41 -43.13 3.93
C ILE A 576 -16.07 -44.61 3.71
N GLN A 577 -15.97 -45.06 2.46
CA GLN A 577 -15.63 -46.45 2.16
C GLN A 577 -14.22 -46.82 2.68
N LYS A 578 -13.22 -45.97 2.44
CA LYS A 578 -11.84 -46.19 2.94
C LYS A 578 -11.77 -46.14 4.47
N ALA A 579 -12.49 -45.23 5.10
CA ALA A 579 -12.59 -45.12 6.54
C ALA A 579 -13.16 -46.40 7.14
N ILE A 580 -14.32 -46.85 6.66
CA ILE A 580 -14.93 -48.12 7.09
C ILE A 580 -13.96 -49.30 6.87
N GLN A 581 -13.27 -49.36 5.73
CA GLN A 581 -12.26 -50.40 5.47
C GLN A 581 -11.07 -50.32 6.44
N SER A 582 -10.59 -49.13 6.78
CA SER A 582 -9.49 -48.94 7.75
C SER A 582 -9.91 -49.32 9.18
N ALA A 583 -11.13 -48.97 9.58
CA ALA A 583 -11.70 -49.34 10.87
C ALA A 583 -11.82 -50.88 11.03
N SER A 584 -12.06 -51.59 9.92
CA SER A 584 -12.09 -53.06 9.90
C SER A 584 -10.71 -53.70 10.14
N ILE A 585 -9.63 -53.03 9.73
CA ILE A 585 -8.26 -53.53 9.86
C ILE A 585 -7.71 -53.32 11.28
N ASP A 586 -8.06 -52.21 11.92
CA ASP A 586 -7.48 -51.79 13.22
C ASP A 586 -8.20 -52.38 14.45
N ALA A 587 -9.38 -52.96 14.28
CA ALA A 587 -10.23 -53.44 15.37
C ALA A 587 -9.93 -54.89 15.78
N LYS A 588 -10.08 -55.20 17.07
CA LYS A 588 -9.82 -56.55 17.62
C LYS A 588 -11.05 -57.46 17.64
N ASP A 589 -12.25 -56.89 17.59
CA ASP A 589 -13.52 -57.63 17.60
C ASP A 589 -14.63 -56.94 16.76
N GLU A 590 -15.72 -57.67 16.51
CA GLU A 590 -16.84 -57.24 15.65
C GLU A 590 -17.53 -55.96 16.17
N ALA A 591 -17.61 -55.79 17.49
CA ALA A 591 -18.24 -54.61 18.10
C ALA A 591 -17.37 -53.36 17.92
N GLU A 592 -16.05 -53.50 17.98
CA GLU A 592 -15.08 -52.43 17.79
C GLU A 592 -15.03 -51.96 16.33
N VAL A 593 -15.07 -52.88 15.35
CA VAL A 593 -15.15 -52.54 13.91
C VAL A 593 -16.32 -51.60 13.65
N ILE A 594 -17.50 -51.97 14.14
CA ILE A 594 -18.74 -51.26 13.85
C ILE A 594 -18.76 -49.89 14.54
N ARG A 595 -18.29 -49.81 15.79
CA ARG A 595 -18.20 -48.54 16.51
C ARG A 595 -17.23 -47.58 15.80
N LEU A 596 -16.04 -48.05 15.45
CA LEU A 596 -15.03 -47.23 14.76
C LEU A 596 -15.52 -46.80 13.37
N ALA A 597 -16.18 -47.69 12.62
CA ALA A 597 -16.77 -47.36 11.34
C ALA A 597 -17.82 -46.25 11.46
N THR A 598 -18.78 -46.37 12.39
CA THR A 598 -19.81 -45.35 12.62
C THR A 598 -19.22 -44.02 13.08
N GLU A 599 -18.28 -44.03 14.04
CA GLU A 599 -17.60 -42.80 14.52
C GLU A 599 -16.84 -42.09 13.38
N GLN A 600 -16.15 -42.84 12.53
CA GLN A 600 -15.44 -42.25 11.39
C GLN A 600 -16.40 -41.70 10.32
N VAL A 601 -17.52 -42.38 10.04
CA VAL A 601 -18.56 -41.84 9.15
C VAL A 601 -19.13 -40.55 9.73
N GLU A 602 -19.46 -40.50 11.02
CA GLU A 602 -19.96 -39.27 11.67
C GLU A 602 -18.98 -38.10 11.49
N VAL A 603 -17.68 -38.30 11.76
CA VAL A 603 -16.65 -37.25 11.62
C VAL A 603 -16.56 -36.75 10.18
N ILE A 604 -16.57 -37.64 9.19
CA ILE A 604 -16.49 -37.25 7.77
C ILE A 604 -17.72 -36.44 7.36
N VAL A 605 -18.91 -36.87 7.80
CA VAL A 605 -20.16 -36.24 7.39
C VAL A 605 -20.42 -34.93 8.17
N GLU A 606 -19.96 -34.81 9.42
CA GLU A 606 -19.93 -33.54 10.15
C GLU A 606 -18.99 -32.53 9.49
N ARG A 607 -17.79 -32.95 9.05
CA ARG A 607 -16.90 -32.09 8.27
C ARG A 607 -17.54 -31.63 6.97
N TYR A 608 -18.30 -32.50 6.32
CA TYR A 608 -19.07 -32.19 5.11
C TYR A 608 -20.21 -31.20 5.40
N ARG A 609 -20.91 -31.36 6.53
CA ARG A 609 -21.92 -30.41 7.03
C ARG A 609 -21.32 -29.01 7.24
N ASP A 610 -20.16 -28.91 7.87
CA ASP A 610 -19.54 -27.61 8.17
C ASP A 610 -19.11 -26.85 6.91
N LEU A 611 -18.75 -27.59 5.85
CA LEU A 611 -18.36 -27.05 4.55
C LEU A 611 -19.56 -26.59 3.70
N ILE A 612 -20.60 -27.42 3.60
CA ILE A 612 -21.77 -27.15 2.73
C ILE A 612 -22.84 -26.33 3.44
N LYS A 613 -22.90 -26.42 4.77
CA LYS A 613 -23.94 -25.85 5.62
C LYS A 613 -25.35 -26.17 5.08
N PRO A 614 -25.69 -27.46 4.90
CA PRO A 614 -26.99 -27.85 4.37
C PRO A 614 -28.11 -27.43 5.33
N ASP A 615 -29.25 -27.02 4.80
CA ASP A 615 -30.45 -26.76 5.61
C ASP A 615 -31.07 -28.08 6.07
N LEU A 616 -30.58 -28.59 7.21
CA LEU A 616 -31.04 -29.86 7.78
C LEU A 616 -32.53 -29.84 8.15
N LYS A 617 -33.13 -28.67 8.39
CA LYS A 617 -34.56 -28.54 8.70
C LYS A 617 -35.44 -28.88 7.50
N HIS A 618 -34.88 -28.84 6.27
CA HIS A 618 -35.57 -29.30 5.06
C HIS A 618 -36.11 -30.73 5.21
N TYR A 619 -35.40 -31.59 5.95
CA TYR A 619 -35.80 -32.98 6.15
C TYR A 619 -36.87 -33.19 7.23
N ASP A 620 -37.23 -32.15 7.99
CA ASP A 620 -38.21 -32.28 9.08
C ASP A 620 -39.59 -32.68 8.57
N THR A 621 -40.01 -32.21 7.38
CA THR A 621 -41.28 -32.62 6.77
C THR A 621 -41.31 -34.11 6.43
N TRP A 622 -40.22 -34.63 5.85
CA TRP A 622 -40.12 -36.07 5.55
C TRP A 622 -40.06 -36.90 6.83
N LEU A 623 -39.26 -36.49 7.82
CA LEU A 623 -39.18 -37.17 9.11
C LEU A 623 -40.53 -37.16 9.86
N GLN A 624 -41.28 -36.06 9.78
CA GLN A 624 -42.63 -35.97 10.35
C GLN A 624 -43.61 -36.94 9.67
N GLN A 625 -43.49 -37.16 8.36
CA GLN A 625 -44.36 -38.08 7.61
C GLN A 625 -44.03 -39.55 7.87
N GLU A 626 -42.74 -39.90 7.93
CA GLU A 626 -42.30 -41.30 8.01
C GLU A 626 -42.10 -41.78 9.47
N ILE A 627 -41.61 -40.92 10.37
CA ILE A 627 -41.35 -41.25 11.79
C ILE A 627 -42.48 -40.75 12.70
N GLY A 628 -43.09 -39.61 12.36
CA GLY A 628 -44.15 -38.98 13.14
C GLY A 628 -43.66 -37.94 14.15
N ALA A 629 -44.61 -37.20 14.74
CA ALA A 629 -44.36 -36.09 15.67
C ALA A 629 -43.51 -36.48 16.90
N VAL A 630 -43.57 -37.75 17.31
CA VAL A 630 -42.85 -38.28 18.48
C VAL A 630 -41.34 -38.11 18.34
N PHE A 631 -40.80 -38.15 17.12
CA PHE A 631 -39.37 -37.90 16.87
C PHE A 631 -38.87 -36.57 17.43
N PHE A 632 -39.68 -35.52 17.27
CA PHE A 632 -39.32 -34.15 17.65
C PHE A 632 -39.57 -33.88 19.14
N THR A 633 -40.53 -34.57 19.75
CA THR A 633 -41.01 -34.26 21.11
C THR A 633 -40.52 -35.24 22.19
N THR A 634 -40.07 -36.43 21.81
CA THR A 634 -39.66 -37.47 22.77
C THR A 634 -38.37 -37.10 23.53
N PRO A 635 -38.32 -37.23 24.86
CA PRO A 635 -37.09 -37.03 25.62
C PRO A 635 -36.09 -38.18 25.44
N LEU A 636 -36.46 -39.27 24.75
CA LEU A 636 -35.57 -40.40 24.48
C LEU A 636 -34.44 -40.06 23.48
N LEU A 637 -34.63 -39.01 22.68
CA LEU A 637 -33.64 -38.54 21.71
C LEU A 637 -33.06 -37.19 22.14
N THR A 638 -31.74 -37.07 22.02
CA THR A 638 -30.99 -35.83 22.15
C THR A 638 -31.00 -35.06 20.82
N ASP A 639 -30.71 -33.76 20.87
CA ASP A 639 -30.62 -32.94 19.65
C ASP A 639 -29.51 -33.42 18.71
N LYS A 640 -28.39 -33.90 19.27
CA LYS A 640 -27.32 -34.52 18.48
C LYS A 640 -27.83 -35.73 17.67
N GLN A 641 -28.64 -36.59 18.29
CA GLN A 641 -29.20 -37.76 17.62
C GLN A 641 -30.20 -37.36 16.53
N ARG A 642 -31.03 -36.34 16.77
CA ARG A 642 -31.94 -35.80 15.75
C ARG A 642 -31.18 -35.25 14.55
N ASP A 643 -30.11 -34.51 14.79
CA ASP A 643 -29.26 -33.96 13.74
C ASP A 643 -28.53 -35.05 12.96
N THR A 644 -28.10 -36.13 13.63
CA THR A 644 -27.46 -37.28 12.98
C THR A 644 -28.41 -38.00 12.03
N VAL A 645 -29.70 -38.13 12.40
CA VAL A 645 -30.73 -38.68 11.51
C VAL A 645 -30.99 -37.77 10.31
N ARG A 646 -31.08 -36.45 10.51
CA ARG A 646 -31.20 -35.47 9.40
C ARG A 646 -30.01 -35.56 8.45
N LEU A 647 -28.82 -35.73 9.01
CA LEU A 647 -27.58 -35.87 8.26
C LEU A 647 -27.55 -37.17 7.43
N ALA A 648 -28.09 -38.26 7.96
CA ALA A 648 -28.27 -39.51 7.21
C ALA A 648 -29.23 -39.34 6.02
N CYS A 649 -30.33 -38.60 6.19
CA CYS A 649 -31.25 -38.24 5.10
C CYS A 649 -30.57 -37.41 4.01
N PHE A 650 -29.80 -36.40 4.41
CA PHE A 650 -29.01 -35.59 3.49
C PHE A 650 -28.03 -36.44 2.70
N LEU A 651 -27.24 -37.30 3.36
CA LEU A 651 -26.26 -38.15 2.70
C LEU A 651 -26.92 -39.11 1.70
N ARG A 652 -28.09 -39.69 2.05
CA ARG A 652 -28.89 -40.52 1.13
C ARG A 652 -29.28 -39.76 -0.13
N GLU A 653 -29.76 -38.53 0.01
CA GLU A 653 -30.17 -37.69 -1.12
C GLU A 653 -28.97 -37.34 -2.01
N GLN A 654 -27.82 -37.00 -1.41
CA GLN A 654 -26.60 -36.72 -2.15
C GLN A 654 -26.12 -37.94 -2.95
N ILE A 655 -26.12 -39.14 -2.35
CA ILE A 655 -25.78 -40.40 -3.05
C ILE A 655 -26.68 -40.61 -4.26
N LYS A 656 -27.99 -40.39 -4.09
CA LYS A 656 -28.97 -40.50 -5.17
C LYS A 656 -28.75 -39.46 -6.26
N PHE A 657 -28.48 -38.21 -5.88
CA PHE A 657 -28.23 -37.11 -6.82
C PHE A 657 -27.00 -37.38 -7.71
N VAL A 658 -25.93 -37.95 -7.15
CA VAL A 658 -24.71 -38.28 -7.91
C VAL A 658 -24.72 -39.67 -8.55
N ASN A 659 -25.85 -40.41 -8.48
CA ASN A 659 -25.98 -41.79 -8.96
C ASN A 659 -24.89 -42.75 -8.41
N ALA A 660 -24.49 -42.58 -7.15
CA ALA A 660 -23.56 -43.50 -6.50
C ALA A 660 -24.28 -44.77 -6.02
N THR A 661 -23.55 -45.88 -5.93
CA THR A 661 -24.11 -47.21 -5.65
C THR A 661 -23.97 -47.68 -4.20
N ASN A 662 -23.26 -46.93 -3.36
CA ASN A 662 -22.91 -47.33 -1.99
C ASN A 662 -23.66 -46.51 -0.94
N TYR A 663 -24.51 -47.19 -0.15
CA TYR A 663 -25.35 -46.64 0.90
C TYR A 663 -24.92 -47.05 2.33
N ALA A 664 -23.69 -47.55 2.51
CA ALA A 664 -23.18 -47.96 3.82
C ALA A 664 -23.12 -46.82 4.84
N GLY A 665 -22.73 -45.60 4.41
CA GLY A 665 -22.67 -44.42 5.28
C GLY A 665 -24.01 -44.07 5.93
N PRO A 666 -25.08 -43.81 5.15
CA PRO A 666 -26.42 -43.60 5.71
C PRO A 666 -26.90 -44.74 6.61
N ALA A 667 -26.64 -46.00 6.23
CA ALA A 667 -27.04 -47.17 7.01
C ALA A 667 -26.42 -47.18 8.42
N LEU A 668 -25.13 -46.85 8.53
CA LEU A 668 -24.42 -46.76 9.81
C LEU A 668 -24.93 -45.60 10.67
N LEU A 669 -25.24 -44.45 10.08
CA LEU A 669 -25.80 -43.30 10.82
C LEU A 669 -27.21 -43.61 11.39
N PHE A 670 -28.11 -44.16 10.58
CA PHE A 670 -29.45 -44.54 11.06
C PHE A 670 -29.39 -45.60 12.16
N SER A 671 -28.61 -46.66 11.94
CA SER A 671 -28.50 -47.76 12.89
C SER A 671 -27.68 -47.41 14.14
N GLY A 672 -26.73 -46.46 14.04
CA GLY A 672 -25.97 -45.92 15.16
C GLY A 672 -26.85 -45.15 16.13
N VAL A 673 -27.76 -44.30 15.62
CA VAL A 673 -28.74 -43.59 16.46
C VAL A 673 -29.71 -44.57 17.13
N LEU A 674 -30.15 -45.62 16.43
CA LEU A 674 -30.94 -46.69 17.03
C LEU A 674 -30.16 -47.42 18.15
N GLU A 675 -28.87 -47.70 17.96
CA GLU A 675 -28.06 -48.35 18.99
C GLU A 675 -27.93 -47.49 20.25
N GLU A 676 -27.68 -46.19 20.12
CA GLU A 676 -27.66 -45.28 21.26
C GLU A 676 -29.02 -45.19 21.96
N LEU A 677 -30.11 -45.19 21.19
CA LEU A 677 -31.46 -45.23 21.75
C LEU A 677 -31.69 -46.52 22.57
N VAL A 678 -31.26 -47.68 22.05
CA VAL A 678 -31.34 -48.98 22.74
C VAL A 678 -30.44 -49.02 23.99
N ARG A 679 -29.25 -48.42 23.92
CA ARG A 679 -28.34 -48.27 25.08
C ARG A 679 -28.99 -47.46 26.20
N ASN A 680 -29.70 -46.40 25.86
CA ASN A 680 -30.32 -45.50 26.84
C ASN A 680 -31.67 -46.01 27.36
N THR A 681 -32.31 -46.95 26.67
CA THR A 681 -33.62 -47.51 27.03
C THR A 681 -33.49 -48.95 27.53
N VAL A 682 -33.37 -49.90 26.60
CA VAL A 682 -33.39 -51.34 26.85
C VAL A 682 -32.28 -51.75 27.81
N TYR A 683 -31.03 -51.35 27.55
CA TYR A 683 -29.92 -51.73 28.44
C TYR A 683 -30.05 -51.16 29.85
N GLN A 684 -30.58 -49.94 30.01
CA GLN A 684 -30.67 -49.31 31.34
C GLN A 684 -31.74 -49.93 32.25
N LYS A 685 -32.81 -50.48 31.67
CA LYS A 685 -33.99 -50.95 32.41
C LYS A 685 -34.16 -52.48 32.41
N THR A 686 -33.25 -53.22 31.79
CA THR A 686 -33.27 -54.70 31.77
C THR A 686 -32.08 -55.28 32.55
N SER A 687 -32.06 -56.61 32.70
CA SER A 687 -30.92 -57.37 33.24
C SER A 687 -29.60 -57.12 32.50
N LEU A 688 -29.64 -56.51 31.31
CA LEU A 688 -28.46 -56.13 30.54
C LEU A 688 -27.71 -54.91 31.08
N ARG A 689 -28.21 -54.22 32.10
CA ARG A 689 -27.62 -52.97 32.63
C ARG A 689 -26.15 -53.09 33.02
N THR A 690 -25.76 -54.25 33.55
CA THR A 690 -24.38 -54.54 34.00
C THR A 690 -23.43 -54.92 32.87
N THR A 691 -23.92 -55.05 31.64
CA THR A 691 -23.08 -55.34 30.46
C THR A 691 -22.02 -54.24 30.30
N PRO A 692 -20.74 -54.58 30.08
CA PRO A 692 -19.70 -53.60 29.82
C PRO A 692 -20.09 -52.65 28.69
N GLN A 693 -19.76 -51.37 28.81
CA GLN A 693 -20.21 -50.34 27.85
C GLN A 693 -19.83 -50.67 26.40
N LYS A 694 -18.68 -51.32 26.18
CA LYS A 694 -18.21 -51.75 24.85
C LYS A 694 -19.04 -52.88 24.23
N GLU A 695 -19.73 -53.67 25.05
CA GLU A 695 -20.53 -54.82 24.63
C GLU A 695 -22.02 -54.47 24.48
N LYS A 696 -22.43 -53.25 24.85
CA LYS A 696 -23.82 -52.77 24.72
C LYS A 696 -24.18 -52.45 23.26
N THR A 697 -24.35 -53.48 22.45
CA THR A 697 -24.67 -53.35 21.03
C THR A 697 -26.08 -53.84 20.71
N LEU A 698 -26.59 -53.54 19.51
CA LEU A 698 -27.82 -54.16 19.00
C LEU A 698 -27.73 -55.70 19.01
N GLY A 699 -26.55 -56.24 18.70
CA GLY A 699 -26.29 -57.68 18.73
C GLY A 699 -26.45 -58.30 20.11
N GLY A 700 -26.03 -57.61 21.18
CA GLY A 700 -26.17 -58.09 22.55
C GLY A 700 -27.62 -58.24 23.00
N VAL A 701 -28.51 -57.33 22.58
CA VAL A 701 -29.96 -57.40 22.84
C VAL A 701 -30.59 -58.58 22.11
N VAL A 702 -30.22 -58.76 20.84
CA VAL A 702 -30.71 -59.85 20.00
C VAL A 702 -30.22 -61.23 20.50
N PHE A 703 -28.98 -61.31 20.99
CA PHE A 703 -28.43 -62.54 21.55
C PHE A 703 -29.17 -62.98 22.82
N LYS A 704 -29.56 -62.03 23.68
CA LYS A 704 -30.32 -62.26 24.91
C LYS A 704 -31.81 -61.96 24.75
N LYS A 705 -32.38 -62.22 23.57
CA LYS A 705 -33.76 -61.82 23.23
C LYS A 705 -34.81 -62.32 24.23
N PHE A 706 -34.65 -63.54 24.75
CA PHE A 706 -35.60 -64.12 25.71
C PHE A 706 -35.56 -63.41 27.06
N ASP A 707 -34.36 -63.10 27.57
CA ASP A 707 -34.17 -62.37 28.83
C ASP A 707 -34.75 -60.95 28.71
N VAL A 708 -34.42 -60.26 27.61
CA VAL A 708 -34.95 -58.91 27.32
C VAL A 708 -36.46 -58.94 27.20
N GLN A 709 -37.02 -59.91 26.47
CA GLN A 709 -38.46 -60.04 26.33
C GLN A 709 -39.16 -60.28 27.67
N TYR A 710 -38.56 -61.12 28.53
CA TYR A 710 -39.06 -61.39 29.87
C TYR A 710 -39.00 -60.14 30.76
N ASP A 711 -37.87 -59.44 30.79
CA ASP A 711 -37.67 -58.23 31.59
C ASP A 711 -38.63 -57.11 31.17
N VAL A 712 -38.75 -56.87 29.86
CA VAL A 712 -39.63 -55.84 29.32
C VAL A 712 -41.10 -56.13 29.61
N LYS A 713 -41.52 -57.40 29.53
CA LYS A 713 -42.91 -57.81 29.85
C LYS A 713 -43.18 -57.76 31.36
N SER A 714 -42.27 -58.29 32.19
CA SER A 714 -42.44 -58.35 33.63
C SER A 714 -42.47 -56.96 34.29
N GLN A 715 -41.71 -56.01 33.74
CA GLN A 715 -41.67 -54.63 34.21
C GLN A 715 -42.68 -53.71 33.51
N GLY A 716 -43.47 -54.22 32.55
CA GLY A 716 -44.47 -53.43 31.83
C GLY A 716 -43.89 -52.28 30.99
N LEU A 717 -42.65 -52.42 30.50
CA LEU A 717 -41.91 -51.35 29.81
C LEU A 717 -42.35 -51.15 28.35
N TRP A 718 -43.23 -52.00 27.81
CA TRP A 718 -43.70 -51.98 26.43
C TRP A 718 -45.23 -51.88 26.32
N GLN A 719 -45.68 -51.11 25.34
CA GLN A 719 -47.08 -51.01 24.95
C GLN A 719 -47.31 -51.67 23.59
N ASP A 720 -47.99 -52.83 23.60
CA ASP A 720 -48.33 -53.55 22.36
C ASP A 720 -49.20 -52.74 21.38
N ALA A 721 -50.08 -51.87 21.89
CA ALA A 721 -51.00 -51.08 21.06
C ALA A 721 -50.47 -49.64 20.87
N ILE A 722 -49.81 -49.38 19.75
CA ILE A 722 -49.17 -48.09 19.44
C ILE A 722 -50.17 -47.09 18.81
N GLY A 723 -51.32 -47.58 18.34
CA GLY A 723 -52.41 -46.75 17.84
C GLY A 723 -53.74 -47.51 17.81
N LYS A 724 -54.79 -46.89 17.26
CA LYS A 724 -56.16 -47.45 17.25
C LYS A 724 -56.27 -48.79 16.49
N TYR A 725 -55.38 -49.04 15.53
CA TYR A 725 -55.42 -50.22 14.65
C TYR A 725 -54.06 -50.92 14.49
N ILE A 726 -53.02 -50.47 15.21
CA ILE A 726 -51.66 -51.01 15.04
C ILE A 726 -51.22 -51.67 16.34
N ARG A 727 -50.94 -52.97 16.25
CA ARG A 727 -50.35 -53.76 17.33
C ARG A 727 -48.95 -54.18 16.93
N TYR A 728 -47.98 -53.89 17.79
CA TYR A 728 -46.57 -54.21 17.58
C TYR A 728 -45.98 -54.68 18.90
N THR A 729 -45.74 -55.98 19.01
CA THR A 729 -45.30 -56.58 20.27
C THR A 729 -43.78 -56.47 20.43
N ILE A 730 -43.28 -56.61 21.66
CA ILE A 730 -41.84 -56.69 21.90
C ILE A 730 -41.18 -57.87 21.16
N SER A 731 -41.93 -58.94 20.85
CA SER A 731 -41.42 -60.06 20.06
C SER A 731 -41.15 -59.63 18.63
N ASP A 732 -42.12 -58.94 18.01
CA ASP A 732 -42.01 -58.43 16.65
C ASP A 732 -40.85 -57.43 16.55
N TRP A 733 -40.69 -56.57 17.57
CA TRP A 733 -39.58 -55.63 17.65
C TRP A 733 -38.21 -56.31 17.72
N LEU A 734 -38.06 -57.39 18.52
CA LEU A 734 -36.81 -58.14 18.62
C LEU A 734 -36.46 -58.88 17.32
N ASP A 735 -37.46 -59.40 16.62
CA ASP A 735 -37.28 -60.09 15.33
C ASP A 735 -36.90 -59.08 14.22
N ASP A 736 -37.55 -57.91 14.17
CA ASP A 736 -37.15 -56.85 13.23
C ASP A 736 -35.75 -56.28 13.56
N LEU A 737 -35.41 -56.16 14.85
CA LEU A 737 -34.09 -55.70 15.29
C LEU A 737 -32.96 -56.63 14.83
N PHE A 738 -33.20 -57.95 14.80
CA PHE A 738 -32.26 -58.93 14.25
C PHE A 738 -31.90 -58.61 12.80
N HIS A 739 -32.89 -58.23 11.97
CA HIS A 739 -32.66 -57.88 10.57
C HIS A 739 -31.88 -56.57 10.40
N VAL A 740 -32.24 -55.54 11.18
CA VAL A 740 -31.52 -54.25 11.18
C VAL A 740 -30.05 -54.44 11.57
N LYS A 741 -29.78 -55.28 12.58
CA LYS A 741 -28.44 -55.66 13.01
C LYS A 741 -27.62 -56.29 11.87
N ASN A 742 -28.21 -57.18 11.07
CA ASN A 742 -27.49 -57.83 9.97
C ASN A 742 -27.11 -56.85 8.86
N PHE A 743 -28.04 -55.99 8.41
CA PHE A 743 -27.74 -54.97 7.39
C PHE A 743 -26.65 -53.99 7.84
N ARG A 744 -26.67 -53.60 9.12
CA ARG A 744 -25.62 -52.77 9.69
C ARG A 744 -24.26 -53.46 9.66
N ASN A 745 -24.20 -54.72 10.10
CA ASN A 745 -22.94 -55.46 10.14
C ASN A 745 -22.38 -55.64 8.72
N THR A 746 -23.23 -55.94 7.73
CA THR A 746 -22.84 -55.94 6.31
C THR A 746 -22.26 -54.58 5.89
N ALA A 747 -22.94 -53.48 6.19
CA ALA A 747 -22.46 -52.13 5.86
C ALA A 747 -21.10 -51.79 6.52
N ALA A 748 -20.89 -52.23 7.77
CA ALA A 748 -19.64 -52.02 8.50
C ALA A 748 -18.48 -52.90 8.00
N HIS A 749 -18.73 -54.14 7.60
CA HIS A 749 -17.68 -55.07 7.18
C HIS A 749 -17.32 -54.96 5.70
N GLU A 750 -18.33 -54.87 4.84
CA GLU A 750 -18.12 -54.83 3.39
C GLU A 750 -17.83 -53.40 2.89
N ALA A 751 -18.02 -52.40 3.75
CA ALA A 751 -17.95 -50.97 3.41
C ALA A 751 -18.81 -50.61 2.19
N ASN A 752 -19.84 -51.41 1.93
CA ASN A 752 -20.72 -51.29 0.78
C ASN A 752 -22.12 -51.79 1.16
N LEU A 753 -23.15 -51.10 0.68
CA LEU A 753 -24.54 -51.54 0.79
C LEU A 753 -25.29 -51.06 -0.44
N SER A 754 -25.95 -51.95 -1.17
CA SER A 754 -26.69 -51.56 -2.37
C SER A 754 -27.94 -50.76 -2.02
N GLN A 755 -28.48 -50.01 -2.99
CA GLN A 755 -29.72 -49.26 -2.81
C GLN A 755 -30.89 -50.17 -2.37
N ILE A 756 -31.01 -51.36 -2.97
CA ILE A 756 -32.09 -52.31 -2.66
C ILE A 756 -32.01 -52.80 -1.21
N GLU A 757 -30.80 -53.06 -0.72
CA GLU A 757 -30.58 -53.48 0.67
C GLU A 757 -30.79 -52.33 1.65
N PHE A 758 -30.38 -51.11 1.29
CA PHE A 758 -30.62 -49.92 2.09
C PHE A 758 -32.12 -49.60 2.19
N ASP A 759 -32.88 -49.70 1.10
CA ASP A 759 -34.33 -49.48 1.13
C ASP A 759 -35.03 -50.52 2.02
N LYS A 760 -34.61 -51.80 1.97
CA LYS A 760 -35.10 -52.83 2.90
C LYS A 760 -34.77 -52.51 4.36
N LEU A 761 -33.56 -52.01 4.63
CA LEU A 761 -33.15 -51.55 5.95
C LEU A 761 -34.04 -50.40 6.42
N LEU A 762 -34.31 -49.40 5.57
CA LEU A 762 -35.12 -48.24 5.90
C LEU A 762 -36.56 -48.63 6.24
N VAL A 763 -37.16 -49.52 5.45
CA VAL A 763 -38.51 -50.08 5.72
C VAL A 763 -38.55 -50.79 7.08
N ARG A 764 -37.50 -51.52 7.47
CA ARG A 764 -37.44 -52.19 8.79
C ARG A 764 -37.17 -51.22 9.94
N LEU A 765 -36.41 -50.15 9.71
CA LEU A 765 -36.13 -49.13 10.73
C LEU A 765 -37.36 -48.27 11.02
N ILE A 766 -38.02 -47.77 9.98
CA ILE A 766 -39.05 -46.73 10.10
C ILE A 766 -40.46 -47.30 9.82
N GLY A 767 -40.58 -48.21 8.87
CA GLY A 767 -41.85 -48.73 8.38
C GLY A 767 -42.15 -48.27 6.96
N ASP A 768 -43.25 -48.76 6.40
CA ASP A 768 -43.80 -48.34 5.11
C ASP A 768 -45.33 -48.48 5.10
N LYS A 769 -45.97 -48.34 3.93
CA LYS A 769 -47.44 -48.48 3.80
C LYS A 769 -47.97 -49.88 4.14
N THR A 770 -47.14 -50.91 4.10
CA THR A 770 -47.52 -52.32 4.35
C THR A 770 -47.17 -52.79 5.77
N THR A 771 -46.11 -52.23 6.33
CA THR A 771 -45.60 -52.42 7.69
C THR A 771 -45.47 -51.05 8.35
N PRO A 772 -46.56 -50.50 8.92
CA PRO A 772 -46.64 -49.08 9.30
C PRO A 772 -45.74 -48.67 10.46
N ILE A 773 -45.05 -49.62 11.11
CA ILE A 773 -44.14 -49.39 12.23
C ILE A 773 -42.89 -50.23 12.03
N GLY A 774 -41.72 -49.58 12.02
CA GLY A 774 -40.41 -50.21 12.11
C GLY A 774 -39.79 -50.14 13.51
N VAL A 775 -38.59 -50.70 13.67
CA VAL A 775 -37.86 -50.84 14.95
C VAL A 775 -37.64 -49.51 15.67
N PHE A 776 -37.30 -48.45 14.93
CA PHE A 776 -37.03 -47.12 15.47
C PHE A 776 -38.32 -46.45 15.96
N ASN A 777 -39.32 -46.36 15.09
CA ASN A 777 -40.63 -45.76 15.41
C ASN A 777 -41.34 -46.54 16.53
N GLY A 778 -41.23 -47.87 16.49
CA GLY A 778 -41.79 -48.77 17.48
C GLY A 778 -41.20 -48.54 18.85
N LEU A 779 -39.87 -48.41 18.97
CA LEU A 779 -39.23 -48.12 20.24
C LEU A 779 -39.62 -46.73 20.77
N LEU A 780 -39.68 -45.70 19.92
CA LEU A 780 -40.07 -44.36 20.34
C LEU A 780 -41.52 -44.26 20.82
N SER A 781 -42.40 -45.11 20.28
CA SER A 781 -43.85 -45.00 20.51
C SER A 781 -44.38 -46.03 21.52
N ALA A 782 -43.75 -47.20 21.64
CA ALA A 782 -44.18 -48.28 22.53
C ALA A 782 -43.47 -48.30 23.88
N TRP A 783 -42.30 -47.67 24.00
CA TRP A 783 -41.50 -47.70 25.23
C TRP A 783 -42.10 -46.82 26.32
N LYS A 784 -42.34 -47.40 27.50
CA LYS A 784 -42.93 -46.74 28.68
C LYS A 784 -41.93 -46.45 29.80
N GLY A 785 -40.69 -46.93 29.67
CA GLY A 785 -39.70 -46.93 30.73
C GLY A 785 -38.89 -45.64 30.86
N MET A 786 -39.52 -44.46 30.83
CA MET A 786 -38.82 -43.20 31.15
C MET A 786 -38.37 -43.22 32.61
#